data_AF-A0A6P2B7V6-F1
#
_entry.id   AF-A0A6P2B7V6-F1
#
_cell.length_a   1.000
_cell.length_b   1.000
_cell.length_c   1.000
_cell.angle_alpha   90.00
_cell.angle_beta   90.00
_cell.angle_gamma   90.00
#
_symmetry.space_group_name_H-M   'P 1'
#
loop_
_entity.id
_entity.type
_entity.pdbx_description
1 polymer ?
#
loop_
_entity_poly.entity_id
_entity_poly.type
_entity_poly.pdbx_seq_one_letter_code
_entity_poly.pdbx_strand_id
1 'polypeptide(L)'
;MDEAIARRYRAHAGLLKTLLLSALAPEVESLRNLTPARLAALNHGTIRSPVPNGEATTVLTKMREWASHAGEIHISADAANPLISMQLAGVDVEGILENARSIDNFGNRVRMVKEILFRDLGIDPQDVGLLNPDYSFIWRGSSRVAELVLQNIRELPFDSFRPSDSHWRVLIDFPFDEGDHTPADDRARIQAYRGAHHESVRTLVWLPSFLNDRAMADLGRLVMLNHVLSGQRLEEYGGHLQPAERGEARTILRNQRDQLEKRVSTSLQQAYGIAQGVSNAVDTTHALDEHFESLYTGLRFQPPPGGSFRESLEHLLGQALAFEFPAHPLFEAEIRRPVLKRIWAVMEQAVATPDGRIGMDRAVRDDVRRVVQPLKLGNCGEAHLVLNEHWRGHFERQMARHGTQQPTVGQLRKWCNDPQPMGLHDDVSDLVIMTFAAQSGRSFYLHGATIQPEIGGLNRECELRPQTLPPEAEWTLAVQRAAEVFGLAVSSARNASNVATLVDGVRSAARERSVAVANYAAGLERRLKGYGLDASCNRARTAAACRLLLEALDEAEGMAVVSRLADANLETSGAAMAAAMSKVNRLVDCLKSPEWDVIELIRKQAPPRPEATSILSSMAAALRDDEHVTALQEQLTEQHRRALRLLEAPPPAPPPSAPPTDEVVLPEPTKFQIRQVVKRGVAAAGVREALQEVERLLAEDPQLRADVECRVFRAEDRDS
;
A
#
# COMPACT_ATOMS: atom_id res chain seq x y z
N MET A 1 -55.35 45.30 15.42
CA MET A 1 -53.95 45.06 15.86
C MET A 1 -53.94 45.09 17.37
N ASP A 2 -53.48 44.02 18.01
CA ASP A 2 -53.46 43.85 19.47
C ASP A 2 -52.66 44.98 20.16
N GLU A 3 -53.21 45.58 21.22
CA GLU A 3 -52.61 46.73 21.92
C GLU A 3 -51.22 46.37 22.51
N ALA A 4 -51.04 45.11 22.88
CA ALA A 4 -49.76 44.56 23.33
C ALA A 4 -48.70 44.58 22.21
N ILE A 5 -49.09 44.21 20.98
CA ILE A 5 -48.21 44.24 19.81
C ILE A 5 -47.80 45.68 19.50
N ALA A 6 -48.76 46.62 19.50
CA ALA A 6 -48.48 48.03 19.25
C ALA A 6 -47.49 48.63 20.27
N ARG A 7 -47.64 48.28 21.56
CA ARG A 7 -46.73 48.73 22.63
C ARG A 7 -45.32 48.19 22.43
N ARG A 8 -45.18 46.92 22.03
CA ARG A 8 -43.89 46.30 21.70
C ARG A 8 -43.19 46.99 20.52
N TYR A 9 -43.91 47.31 19.46
CA TYR A 9 -43.35 48.04 18.32
C TYR A 9 -42.84 49.43 18.70
N ARG A 10 -43.59 50.18 19.53
CA ARG A 10 -43.13 51.50 20.01
C ARG A 10 -41.87 51.40 20.85
N ALA A 11 -41.78 50.39 21.71
CA ALA A 11 -40.58 50.14 22.52
C ALA A 11 -39.35 49.81 21.64
N HIS A 12 -39.52 48.94 20.65
CA HIS A 12 -38.46 48.63 19.69
C HIS A 12 -38.03 49.85 18.88
N ALA A 13 -39.00 50.65 18.43
CA ALA A 13 -38.74 51.90 17.72
C ALA A 13 -37.99 52.92 18.58
N GLY A 14 -38.23 52.96 19.90
CA GLY A 14 -37.49 53.79 20.85
C GLY A 14 -35.99 53.51 20.82
N LEU A 15 -35.61 52.23 20.96
CA LEU A 15 -34.21 51.80 20.89
C LEU A 15 -33.52 52.20 19.58
N LEU A 16 -34.17 51.92 18.45
CA LEU A 16 -33.63 52.24 17.14
C LEU A 16 -33.47 53.75 16.96
N LYS A 17 -34.43 54.54 17.44
CA LYS A 17 -34.34 56.01 17.44
C LYS A 17 -33.17 56.50 18.28
N THR A 18 -32.90 55.91 19.44
CA THR A 18 -31.72 56.28 20.25
C THR A 18 -30.41 55.97 19.51
N LEU A 19 -30.32 54.83 18.84
CA LEU A 19 -29.16 54.52 17.99
C LEU A 19 -29.03 55.48 16.81
N LEU A 20 -30.14 55.82 16.17
CA LEU A 20 -30.19 56.81 15.08
C LEU A 20 -29.78 58.21 15.53
N LEU A 21 -30.21 58.65 16.70
CA LEU A 21 -29.76 59.89 17.29
C LEU A 21 -28.26 59.86 17.60
N SER A 22 -27.71 58.71 18.04
CA SER A 22 -26.26 58.59 18.30
C SER A 22 -25.41 58.68 17.04
N ALA A 23 -25.94 58.20 15.91
CA ALA A 23 -25.29 58.31 14.61
C ALA A 23 -25.38 59.74 14.03
N LEU A 24 -26.52 60.42 14.21
CA LEU A 24 -26.77 61.77 13.69
C LEU A 24 -26.14 62.88 14.53
N ALA A 25 -25.91 62.65 15.82
CA ALA A 25 -25.38 63.65 16.75
C ALA A 25 -24.20 63.09 17.57
N PRO A 26 -23.06 62.77 16.92
CA PRO A 26 -21.93 62.10 17.56
C PRO A 26 -21.23 62.94 18.64
N GLU A 27 -21.47 64.25 18.68
CA GLU A 27 -20.90 65.17 19.68
C GLU A 27 -21.69 65.20 21.00
N VAL A 28 -22.87 64.57 21.06
CA VAL A 28 -23.68 64.53 22.28
C VAL A 28 -23.12 63.48 23.23
N GLU A 29 -22.53 63.93 24.34
CA GLU A 29 -21.85 63.08 25.32
C GLU A 29 -22.76 61.96 25.89
N SER A 30 -24.06 62.24 26.07
CA SER A 30 -25.02 61.27 26.58
C SER A 30 -25.28 60.10 25.61
N LEU A 31 -25.03 60.29 24.31
CA LEU A 31 -25.23 59.31 23.23
C LEU A 31 -23.93 58.65 22.74
N ARG A 32 -22.77 59.03 23.28
CA ARG A 32 -21.49 58.35 22.99
C ARG A 32 -21.37 57.02 23.72
N ASN A 33 -20.58 56.11 23.14
CA ASN A 33 -20.22 54.82 23.73
C ASN A 33 -21.43 54.03 24.25
N LEU A 34 -22.42 53.83 23.38
CA LEU A 34 -23.63 53.11 23.74
C LEU A 34 -23.30 51.65 24.02
N THR A 35 -23.78 51.18 25.17
CA THR A 35 -23.71 49.78 25.61
C THR A 35 -25.13 49.29 25.91
N PRO A 36 -25.38 47.98 25.99
CA PRO A 36 -26.72 47.45 26.30
C PRO A 36 -27.37 48.07 27.54
N ALA A 37 -26.59 48.25 28.62
CA ALA A 37 -27.07 48.89 29.85
C ALA A 37 -27.43 50.37 29.64
N ARG A 38 -26.62 51.09 28.87
CA ARG A 38 -26.84 52.51 28.58
C ARG A 38 -28.05 52.72 27.65
N LEU A 39 -28.22 51.85 26.65
CA LEU A 39 -29.39 51.85 25.77
C LEU A 39 -30.67 51.55 26.55
N ALA A 40 -30.64 50.59 27.48
CA ALA A 40 -31.76 50.31 28.37
C ALA A 40 -32.11 51.53 29.25
N ALA A 41 -31.10 52.18 29.84
CA ALA A 41 -31.30 53.37 30.68
C ALA A 41 -31.88 54.57 29.91
N LEU A 42 -31.37 54.85 28.69
CA LEU A 42 -31.89 55.93 27.83
C LEU A 42 -33.31 55.66 27.32
N ASN A 43 -33.73 54.39 27.32
CA ASN A 43 -35.07 53.95 26.92
C ASN A 43 -35.87 53.41 28.11
N HIS A 44 -35.56 53.86 29.33
CA HIS A 44 -36.13 53.32 30.56
C HIS A 44 -37.66 53.30 30.52
N GLY A 45 -38.25 52.18 30.95
CA GLY A 45 -39.69 51.97 30.98
C GLY A 45 -40.33 51.54 29.64
N THR A 46 -39.58 51.53 28.53
CA THR A 46 -40.09 51.04 27.24
C THR A 46 -39.91 49.53 27.05
N ILE A 47 -38.82 48.94 27.56
CA ILE A 47 -38.53 47.51 27.49
C ILE A 47 -38.68 46.92 28.87
N ARG A 48 -39.59 45.96 29.04
CA ARG A 48 -39.74 45.23 30.29
C ARG A 48 -39.11 43.86 30.14
N SER A 49 -38.18 43.53 31.03
CA SER A 49 -37.65 42.16 31.15
C SER A 49 -38.50 41.38 32.17
N PRO A 50 -38.80 40.09 31.94
CA PRO A 50 -39.43 39.24 32.93
C PRO A 50 -38.52 38.92 34.13
N VAL A 51 -37.21 39.21 34.02
CA VAL A 51 -36.21 38.98 35.07
C VAL A 51 -35.73 40.33 35.64
N PRO A 52 -35.64 40.52 36.97
CA PRO A 52 -35.06 41.72 37.57
C PRO A 52 -33.65 41.98 37.02
N ASN A 53 -33.36 43.23 36.62
CA ASN A 53 -32.11 43.65 35.98
C ASN A 53 -31.78 42.99 34.63
N GLY A 54 -32.74 42.30 33.99
CA GLY A 54 -32.55 41.62 32.69
C GLY A 54 -32.73 42.51 31.44
N GLU A 55 -32.97 43.81 31.62
CA GLU A 55 -33.24 44.74 30.51
C GLU A 55 -32.03 44.88 29.57
N ALA A 56 -30.82 45.02 30.10
CA ALA A 56 -29.59 45.10 29.31
C ALA A 56 -29.38 43.85 28.44
N THR A 57 -29.62 42.66 28.99
CA THR A 57 -29.53 41.40 28.24
C THR A 57 -30.60 41.33 27.16
N THR A 58 -31.82 41.77 27.46
CA THR A 58 -32.93 41.82 26.49
C THR A 58 -32.63 42.77 25.33
N VAL A 59 -32.06 43.94 25.62
CA VAL A 59 -31.59 44.90 24.62
C VAL A 59 -30.49 44.28 23.79
N LEU A 60 -29.48 43.64 24.39
CA LEU A 60 -28.39 43.01 23.66
C LEU A 60 -28.87 41.91 22.71
N THR A 61 -29.80 41.06 23.15
CA THR A 61 -30.40 40.02 22.29
C THR A 61 -31.12 40.64 21.10
N LYS A 62 -31.92 41.70 21.31
CA LYS A 62 -32.58 42.44 20.22
C LYS A 62 -31.59 43.11 19.29
N MET A 63 -30.50 43.67 19.82
CA MET A 63 -29.47 44.32 19.01
C MET A 63 -28.72 43.32 18.15
N ARG A 64 -28.38 42.15 18.68
CA ARG A 64 -27.80 41.05 17.89
C ARG A 64 -28.77 40.55 16.83
N GLU A 65 -30.05 40.42 17.18
CA GLU A 65 -31.11 40.08 16.23
C GLU A 65 -31.23 41.14 15.13
N TRP A 66 -31.24 42.43 15.43
CA TRP A 66 -31.34 43.48 14.40
C TRP A 66 -30.06 43.63 13.60
N ALA A 67 -28.88 43.55 14.22
CA ALA A 67 -27.59 43.58 13.54
C ALA A 67 -27.39 42.42 12.56
N SER A 68 -28.09 41.29 12.76
CA SER A 68 -28.09 40.23 11.75
C SER A 68 -28.90 40.58 10.50
N HIS A 69 -29.79 41.58 10.54
CA HIS A 69 -30.63 41.99 9.42
C HIS A 69 -30.23 43.36 8.84
N ALA A 70 -29.61 44.23 9.65
CA ALA A 70 -29.21 45.58 9.30
C ALA A 70 -27.70 45.73 9.54
N GLY A 71 -26.93 45.76 8.45
CA GLY A 71 -25.47 45.89 8.48
C GLY A 71 -24.98 47.25 8.98
N GLU A 72 -25.88 48.21 9.13
CA GLU A 72 -25.65 49.52 9.73
C GLU A 72 -25.37 49.40 11.23
N ILE A 73 -25.94 48.39 11.90
CA ILE A 73 -25.79 48.18 13.34
C ILE A 73 -24.52 47.35 13.59
N HIS A 74 -23.54 47.97 14.22
CA HIS A 74 -22.27 47.34 14.56
C HIS A 74 -22.23 47.02 16.05
N ILE A 75 -21.81 45.80 16.37
CA ILE A 75 -21.60 45.34 17.75
C ILE A 75 -20.15 44.93 17.87
N SER A 76 -19.41 45.56 18.77
CA SER A 76 -17.99 45.23 18.98
C SER A 76 -17.84 43.78 19.39
N ALA A 77 -16.95 43.04 18.72
CA ALA A 77 -16.54 41.72 19.16
C ALA A 77 -15.74 41.87 20.46
N ASP A 78 -16.20 41.17 21.51
CA ASP A 78 -15.46 40.90 22.75
C ASP A 78 -15.65 41.85 23.97
N ALA A 79 -16.84 41.79 24.59
CA ALA A 79 -17.07 42.16 25.99
C ALA A 79 -18.40 41.60 26.52
N ALA A 80 -18.51 41.39 27.84
CA ALA A 80 -19.80 41.19 28.52
C ALA A 80 -20.75 42.40 28.35
N ASN A 81 -20.20 43.55 27.96
CA ASN A 81 -20.91 44.79 27.69
C ASN A 81 -20.38 45.43 26.38
N PRO A 82 -20.80 44.94 25.20
CA PRO A 82 -20.26 45.38 23.92
C PRO A 82 -20.69 46.82 23.59
N LEU A 83 -19.85 47.51 22.82
CA LEU A 83 -20.21 48.77 22.20
C LEU A 83 -21.20 48.50 21.06
N ILE A 84 -22.31 49.23 21.04
CA ILE A 84 -23.30 49.19 19.97
C ILE A 84 -23.26 50.54 19.28
N SER A 85 -22.94 50.54 18.00
CA SER A 85 -22.98 51.75 17.18
C SER A 85 -23.86 51.51 15.96
N MET A 86 -24.34 52.59 15.38
CA MET A 86 -24.99 52.54 14.08
C MET A 86 -24.23 53.45 13.13
N GLN A 87 -23.81 52.89 12.00
CA GLN A 87 -23.21 53.63 10.92
C GLN A 87 -24.28 53.79 9.85
N LEU A 88 -24.75 55.01 9.65
CA LEU A 88 -25.61 55.33 8.52
C LEU A 88 -24.76 55.19 7.27
N ALA A 89 -25.03 54.17 6.45
CA ALA A 89 -24.39 54.03 5.15
C ALA A 89 -24.75 55.26 4.32
N GLY A 90 -23.74 56.00 3.84
CA GLY A 90 -23.97 57.13 2.92
C GLY A 90 -24.36 56.68 1.51
N VAL A 91 -24.48 55.36 1.29
CA VAL A 91 -24.59 54.73 -0.02
C VAL A 91 -25.84 53.86 -0.10
N ASP A 92 -26.62 54.03 -1.16
CA ASP A 92 -27.87 53.31 -1.41
C ASP A 92 -27.62 51.86 -1.89
N VAL A 93 -27.36 50.96 -0.94
CA VAL A 93 -27.17 49.53 -1.22
C VAL A 93 -28.48 48.81 -1.56
N GLU A 94 -29.63 49.30 -1.09
CA GLU A 94 -30.93 48.70 -1.41
C GLU A 94 -31.36 49.01 -2.84
N GLY A 95 -31.09 50.22 -3.34
CA GLY A 95 -31.31 50.57 -4.75
C GLY A 95 -30.55 49.67 -5.71
N ILE A 96 -29.33 49.24 -5.35
CA ILE A 96 -28.56 48.26 -6.13
C ILE A 96 -29.26 46.90 -6.17
N LEU A 97 -29.77 46.41 -5.02
CA LEU A 97 -30.44 45.12 -4.92
C LEU A 97 -31.81 45.13 -5.61
N GLU A 98 -32.56 46.22 -5.53
CA GLU A 98 -33.85 46.35 -6.23
C GLU A 98 -33.65 46.32 -7.75
N ASN A 99 -32.58 46.93 -8.27
CA ASN A 99 -32.22 46.81 -9.69
C ASN A 99 -31.90 45.36 -10.10
N ALA A 100 -31.48 44.51 -9.16
CA ALA A 100 -31.17 43.10 -9.39
C ALA A 100 -32.33 42.15 -9.04
N ARG A 101 -33.53 42.67 -8.73
CA ARG A 101 -34.67 41.88 -8.25
C ARG A 101 -35.11 40.75 -9.19
N SER A 102 -34.99 40.94 -10.51
CA SER A 102 -35.34 39.91 -11.50
C SER A 102 -34.47 38.65 -11.43
N ILE A 103 -33.31 38.73 -10.77
CA ILE A 103 -32.40 37.61 -10.57
C ILE A 103 -32.93 36.65 -9.49
N ASP A 104 -33.74 37.13 -8.55
CA ASP A 104 -34.41 36.28 -7.58
C ASP A 104 -35.58 35.53 -8.23
N ASN A 105 -35.31 34.31 -8.68
CA ASN A 105 -36.29 33.41 -9.28
C ASN A 105 -36.02 31.95 -8.87
N PHE A 106 -37.00 31.07 -9.09
CA PHE A 106 -36.94 29.67 -8.67
C PHE A 106 -35.67 28.96 -9.13
N GLY A 107 -35.33 29.05 -10.42
CA GLY A 107 -34.13 28.40 -10.97
C GLY A 107 -32.82 28.87 -10.31
N ASN A 108 -32.68 30.16 -10.04
CA ASN A 108 -31.50 30.69 -9.34
C ASN A 108 -31.47 30.29 -7.86
N ARG A 109 -32.62 30.17 -7.18
CA ARG A 109 -32.71 29.64 -5.82
C ARG A 109 -32.30 28.17 -5.76
N VAL A 110 -32.78 27.35 -6.70
CA VAL A 110 -32.36 25.94 -6.85
C VAL A 110 -30.85 25.85 -7.04
N ARG A 111 -30.28 26.66 -7.95
CA ARG A 111 -28.84 26.72 -8.17
C ARG A 111 -28.08 27.10 -6.90
N MET A 112 -28.56 28.08 -6.14
CA MET A 112 -27.95 28.51 -4.88
C MET A 112 -27.93 27.38 -3.84
N VAL A 113 -29.03 26.65 -3.67
CA VAL A 113 -29.08 25.51 -2.74
C VAL A 113 -28.12 24.41 -3.19
N LYS A 114 -28.06 24.09 -4.48
CA LYS A 114 -27.08 23.14 -5.03
C LYS A 114 -25.65 23.56 -4.73
N GLU A 115 -25.31 24.83 -4.98
CA GLU A 115 -23.97 25.38 -4.70
C GLU A 115 -23.61 25.30 -3.21
N ILE A 116 -24.54 25.57 -2.30
CA ILE A 116 -24.30 25.48 -0.85
C ILE A 116 -24.09 24.02 -0.42
N LEU A 117 -24.96 23.11 -0.88
CA LEU A 117 -24.88 21.68 -0.52
C LEU A 117 -23.60 21.05 -1.07
N PHE A 118 -23.29 21.23 -2.36
CA PHE A 118 -22.08 20.68 -2.96
C PHE A 118 -20.81 21.22 -2.30
N ARG A 119 -20.78 22.51 -1.95
CA ARG A 119 -19.64 23.07 -1.22
C ARG A 119 -19.43 22.40 0.13
N ASP A 120 -20.49 22.15 0.90
CA ASP A 120 -20.39 21.49 2.20
C ASP A 120 -19.96 20.02 2.06
N LEU A 121 -20.47 19.33 1.04
CA LEU A 121 -20.06 17.97 0.66
C LEU A 121 -18.64 17.92 0.06
N GLY A 122 -18.05 19.07 -0.30
CA GLY A 122 -16.74 19.18 -0.96
C GLY A 122 -16.73 18.63 -2.39
N ILE A 123 -17.85 18.74 -3.09
CA ILE A 123 -18.00 18.40 -4.50
C ILE A 123 -17.74 19.67 -5.30
N ASP A 124 -16.80 19.63 -6.25
CA ASP A 124 -16.60 20.75 -7.16
C ASP A 124 -17.73 20.77 -8.20
N PRO A 125 -18.51 21.87 -8.33
CA PRO A 125 -19.53 21.99 -9.36
C PRO A 125 -18.99 21.84 -10.79
N GLN A 126 -17.70 22.06 -11.03
CA GLN A 126 -17.06 21.87 -12.35
C GLN A 126 -16.84 20.39 -12.69
N ASP A 127 -16.73 19.53 -11.68
CA ASP A 127 -16.57 18.08 -11.84
C ASP A 127 -17.92 17.37 -12.09
N VAL A 128 -19.03 18.08 -11.85
CA VAL A 128 -20.40 17.60 -12.13
C VAL A 128 -20.71 17.81 -13.61
N GLY A 129 -20.37 16.80 -14.43
CA GLY A 129 -20.70 16.77 -15.86
C GLY A 129 -22.20 16.61 -16.15
N LEU A 130 -22.54 15.95 -17.26
CA LEU A 130 -23.93 15.63 -17.61
C LEU A 130 -24.58 14.54 -16.72
N LEU A 131 -23.76 13.84 -15.92
CA LEU A 131 -24.15 12.72 -15.06
C LEU A 131 -24.24 13.17 -13.60
N ASN A 132 -24.99 12.41 -12.80
CA ASN A 132 -25.06 12.58 -11.35
C ASN A 132 -23.67 12.39 -10.73
N PRO A 133 -23.24 13.25 -9.79
CA PRO A 133 -21.91 13.14 -9.21
C PRO A 133 -21.79 11.94 -8.27
N ASP A 134 -20.63 11.27 -8.37
CA ASP A 134 -20.21 10.24 -7.43
C ASP A 134 -19.64 10.88 -6.15
N TYR A 135 -20.18 10.50 -5.00
CA TYR A 135 -19.73 10.90 -3.69
C TYR A 135 -18.84 9.82 -3.07
N SER A 136 -17.55 10.10 -2.99
CA SER A 136 -16.55 9.21 -2.38
C SER A 136 -16.37 9.51 -0.90
N PHE A 137 -16.42 8.47 -0.06
CA PHE A 137 -16.26 8.58 1.39
C PHE A 137 -15.60 7.34 1.98
N ILE A 138 -15.17 7.40 3.24
CA ILE A 138 -14.55 6.27 3.95
C ILE A 138 -15.51 5.71 4.98
N TRP A 139 -15.85 4.43 4.85
CA TRP A 139 -16.67 3.70 5.81
C TRP A 139 -15.88 2.53 6.41
N ARG A 140 -15.69 2.56 7.74
CA ARG A 140 -14.92 1.54 8.48
C ARG A 140 -13.52 1.29 7.90
N GLY A 141 -12.88 2.34 7.36
CA GLY A 141 -11.58 2.29 6.68
C GLY A 141 -11.61 1.73 5.25
N SER A 142 -12.78 1.45 4.69
CA SER A 142 -12.95 1.10 3.28
C SER A 142 -13.46 2.29 2.47
N SER A 143 -12.87 2.55 1.31
CA SER A 143 -13.34 3.57 0.37
C SER A 143 -14.67 3.12 -0.26
N ARG A 144 -15.67 4.00 -0.28
CA ARG A 144 -17.01 3.74 -0.80
C ARG A 144 -17.45 4.89 -1.70
N VAL A 145 -18.37 4.57 -2.59
CA VAL A 145 -18.98 5.52 -3.52
C VAL A 145 -20.49 5.43 -3.39
N ALA A 146 -21.17 6.58 -3.44
CA ALA A 146 -22.61 6.70 -3.56
C ALA A 146 -22.94 7.70 -4.67
N GLU A 147 -24.01 7.46 -5.41
CA GLU A 147 -24.50 8.39 -6.43
C GLU A 147 -25.40 9.45 -5.78
N LEU A 148 -25.16 10.74 -6.05
CA LEU A 148 -25.99 11.82 -5.52
C LEU A 148 -26.88 12.42 -6.60
N VAL A 149 -28.17 12.59 -6.30
CA VAL A 149 -29.14 13.22 -7.18
C VAL A 149 -29.87 14.33 -6.44
N LEU A 150 -29.63 15.59 -6.82
CA LEU A 150 -30.35 16.76 -6.29
C LEU A 150 -31.43 17.20 -7.28
N GLN A 151 -32.67 16.80 -7.01
CA GLN A 151 -33.82 17.08 -7.86
C GLN A 151 -35.15 16.97 -7.08
N ASN A 152 -36.17 17.68 -7.55
CA ASN A 152 -37.51 17.62 -7.00
C ASN A 152 -38.13 16.22 -7.12
N ILE A 153 -38.48 15.59 -6.00
CA ILE A 153 -38.86 14.18 -5.98
C ILE A 153 -40.23 13.96 -6.63
N ARG A 154 -41.21 14.84 -6.39
CA ARG A 154 -42.52 14.81 -7.06
C ARG A 154 -42.39 14.65 -8.57
N GLU A 155 -41.43 15.33 -9.18
CA GLU A 155 -41.22 15.34 -10.64
C GLU A 155 -40.36 14.19 -11.16
N LEU A 156 -39.63 13.49 -10.29
CA LEU A 156 -38.72 12.43 -10.71
C LEU A 156 -39.49 11.23 -11.32
N PRO A 157 -39.10 10.73 -12.50
CA PRO A 157 -39.63 9.49 -13.03
C PRO A 157 -39.19 8.31 -12.14
N PHE A 158 -40.01 7.25 -12.08
CA PHE A 158 -39.74 6.11 -11.20
C PHE A 158 -38.41 5.41 -11.47
N ASP A 159 -37.94 5.36 -12.72
CA ASP A 159 -36.63 4.80 -13.03
C ASP A 159 -35.47 5.57 -12.38
N SER A 160 -35.63 6.88 -12.08
CA SER A 160 -34.64 7.67 -11.35
C SER A 160 -34.52 7.29 -9.87
N PHE A 161 -35.42 6.48 -9.32
CA PHE A 161 -35.29 5.96 -7.96
C PHE A 161 -34.37 4.74 -7.89
N ARG A 162 -34.03 4.14 -9.04
CA ARG A 162 -33.14 2.96 -9.12
C ARG A 162 -31.70 3.40 -9.40
N PRO A 163 -30.72 2.99 -8.58
CA PRO A 163 -29.32 3.29 -8.86
C PRO A 163 -28.89 2.69 -10.21
N SER A 164 -28.06 3.42 -10.95
CA SER A 164 -27.52 2.98 -12.24
C SER A 164 -26.49 1.87 -12.08
N ASP A 165 -25.77 1.89 -10.97
CA ASP A 165 -24.69 0.98 -10.61
C ASP A 165 -25.01 0.17 -9.35
N SER A 166 -24.06 -0.65 -8.92
CA SER A 166 -24.15 -1.41 -7.67
C SER A 166 -24.07 -0.56 -6.39
N HIS A 167 -23.84 0.75 -6.51
CA HIS A 167 -23.68 1.67 -5.38
C HIS A 167 -25.02 2.14 -4.80
N TRP A 168 -24.98 2.74 -3.61
CA TRP A 168 -26.14 3.40 -3.04
C TRP A 168 -26.42 4.71 -3.78
N ARG A 169 -27.70 5.00 -4.05
CA ARG A 169 -28.14 6.31 -4.53
C ARG A 169 -28.73 7.13 -3.39
N VAL A 170 -28.45 8.43 -3.39
CA VAL A 170 -29.05 9.39 -2.47
C VAL A 170 -29.83 10.42 -3.29
N LEU A 171 -31.15 10.42 -3.14
CA LEU A 171 -32.03 11.43 -3.69
C LEU A 171 -32.22 12.53 -2.65
N ILE A 172 -31.90 13.78 -3.00
CA ILE A 172 -32.01 14.94 -2.12
C ILE A 172 -32.96 15.94 -2.76
N ASP A 173 -34.06 16.25 -2.08
CA ASP A 173 -35.05 17.21 -2.56
C ASP A 173 -34.72 18.66 -2.15
N PHE A 174 -35.44 19.65 -2.68
CA PHE A 174 -35.32 21.05 -2.29
C PHE A 174 -36.31 21.43 -1.19
N PRO A 175 -35.95 22.37 -0.29
CA PRO A 175 -36.82 22.80 0.81
C PRO A 175 -37.86 23.84 0.37
N PHE A 176 -38.27 23.82 -0.90
CA PHE A 176 -39.29 24.67 -1.52
C PHE A 176 -39.65 24.14 -2.91
N ASP A 177 -40.79 24.56 -3.42
CA ASP A 177 -41.33 24.12 -4.72
C ASP A 177 -42.00 25.28 -5.48
N GLU A 178 -42.36 25.05 -6.74
CA GLU A 178 -43.24 25.93 -7.52
C GLU A 178 -44.72 25.60 -7.23
N GLY A 179 -45.60 26.59 -7.27
CA GLY A 179 -47.04 26.40 -7.06
C GLY A 179 -47.43 26.08 -5.61
N ASP A 180 -48.56 25.39 -5.45
CA ASP A 180 -49.16 25.04 -4.14
C ASP A 180 -48.71 23.64 -3.64
N HIS A 181 -47.55 23.17 -4.11
CA HIS A 181 -47.02 21.86 -3.75
C HIS A 181 -46.39 21.86 -2.37
N THR A 182 -46.41 20.71 -1.71
CA THR A 182 -45.96 20.56 -0.32
C THR A 182 -45.12 19.30 -0.14
N PRO A 183 -44.36 19.16 0.97
CA PRO A 183 -43.64 17.92 1.29
C PRO A 183 -44.51 16.65 1.33
N ALA A 184 -45.84 16.78 1.43
CA ALA A 184 -46.76 15.66 1.34
C ALA A 184 -46.82 15.06 -0.07
N ASP A 185 -46.64 15.87 -1.11
CA ASP A 185 -46.64 15.43 -2.51
C ASP A 185 -45.41 14.56 -2.81
N ASP A 186 -44.23 14.93 -2.28
CA ASP A 186 -43.00 14.15 -2.40
C ASP A 186 -43.13 12.79 -1.69
N ARG A 187 -43.71 12.79 -0.49
CA ARG A 187 -44.03 11.53 0.21
C ARG A 187 -45.03 10.68 -0.56
N ALA A 188 -46.06 11.29 -1.12
CA ALA A 188 -47.04 10.56 -1.94
C ALA A 188 -46.37 9.92 -3.17
N ARG A 189 -45.39 10.59 -3.79
CA ARG A 189 -44.59 10.05 -4.89
C ARG A 189 -43.78 8.82 -4.47
N ILE A 190 -43.10 8.87 -3.33
CA ILE A 190 -42.34 7.74 -2.77
C ILE A 190 -43.29 6.56 -2.45
N GLN A 191 -44.46 6.82 -1.87
CA GLN A 191 -45.45 5.78 -1.58
C GLN A 191 -46.03 5.17 -2.87
N ALA A 192 -46.27 5.98 -3.90
CA ALA A 192 -46.67 5.50 -5.21
C ALA A 192 -45.60 4.58 -5.83
N TYR A 193 -44.32 4.94 -5.70
CA TYR A 193 -43.21 4.08 -6.13
C TYR A 193 -43.22 2.73 -5.38
N ARG A 194 -43.30 2.75 -4.03
CA ARG A 194 -43.39 1.53 -3.20
C ARG A 194 -44.60 0.66 -3.53
N GLY A 195 -45.72 1.27 -3.90
CA GLY A 195 -46.94 0.56 -4.31
C GLY A 195 -46.82 -0.09 -5.69
N ALA A 196 -46.18 0.59 -6.64
CA ALA A 196 -45.98 0.10 -8.01
C ALA A 196 -44.82 -0.90 -8.13
N HIS A 197 -43.82 -0.81 -7.25
CA HIS A 197 -42.60 -1.61 -7.30
C HIS A 197 -42.36 -2.32 -5.95
N HIS A 198 -42.30 -3.65 -5.97
CA HIS A 198 -42.05 -4.47 -4.78
C HIS A 198 -40.58 -4.84 -4.57
N GLU A 199 -39.68 -4.34 -5.43
CA GLU A 199 -38.25 -4.61 -5.33
C GLU A 199 -37.58 -3.72 -4.28
N SER A 200 -36.59 -4.28 -3.61
CA SER A 200 -35.72 -3.54 -2.70
C SER A 200 -34.61 -2.86 -3.48
N VAL A 201 -34.53 -1.53 -3.43
CA VAL A 201 -33.49 -0.77 -4.13
C VAL A 201 -32.59 -0.03 -3.14
N ARG A 202 -31.30 0.09 -3.46
CA ARG A 202 -30.28 0.76 -2.62
C ARG A 202 -30.40 2.28 -2.71
N THR A 203 -31.53 2.83 -2.32
CA THR A 203 -31.83 4.26 -2.44
C THR A 203 -32.25 4.83 -1.09
N LEU A 204 -31.52 5.86 -0.66
CA LEU A 204 -31.85 6.76 0.42
C LEU A 204 -32.53 8.00 -0.17
N VAL A 205 -33.65 8.40 0.40
CA VAL A 205 -34.37 9.63 0.03
C VAL A 205 -34.32 10.60 1.20
N TRP A 206 -33.76 11.78 0.96
CA TRP A 206 -33.58 12.84 1.94
C TRP A 206 -34.53 14.00 1.64
N LEU A 207 -35.60 14.07 2.43
CA LEU A 207 -36.66 15.06 2.32
C LEU A 207 -36.43 16.22 3.29
N PRO A 208 -36.36 17.47 2.80
CA PRO A 208 -36.40 18.64 3.66
C PRO A 208 -37.84 19.06 3.98
N SER A 209 -38.04 19.67 5.15
CA SER A 209 -39.22 20.50 5.40
C SER A 209 -39.07 21.84 4.67
N PHE A 210 -40.20 22.47 4.33
CA PHE A 210 -40.15 23.71 3.56
C PHE A 210 -39.70 24.91 4.38
N LEU A 211 -38.91 25.79 3.74
CA LEU A 211 -38.49 27.06 4.31
C LEU A 211 -39.71 27.98 4.48
N ASN A 212 -39.78 28.69 5.61
CA ASN A 212 -40.78 29.75 5.80
C ASN A 212 -40.46 31.00 4.97
N ASP A 213 -41.43 31.92 4.88
CA ASP A 213 -41.31 33.17 4.11
C ASP A 213 -40.03 33.96 4.40
N ARG A 214 -39.61 33.99 5.66
CA ARG A 214 -38.40 34.71 6.07
C ARG A 214 -37.14 34.04 5.54
N ALA A 215 -37.01 32.74 5.72
CA ALA A 215 -35.86 31.98 5.20
C ALA A 215 -35.83 31.98 3.66
N MET A 216 -37.00 32.00 3.01
CA MET A 216 -37.12 32.17 1.56
C MET A 216 -36.68 33.56 1.09
N ALA A 217 -37.05 34.62 1.82
CA ALA A 217 -36.57 35.98 1.53
C ALA A 217 -35.05 36.10 1.71
N ASP A 218 -34.49 35.47 2.74
CA ASP A 218 -33.05 35.39 2.96
C ASP A 218 -32.32 34.68 1.81
N LEU A 219 -32.85 33.55 1.33
CA LEU A 219 -32.30 32.83 0.18
C LEU A 219 -32.34 33.67 -1.10
N GLY A 220 -33.48 34.33 -1.38
CA GLY A 220 -33.62 35.21 -2.54
C GLY A 220 -32.66 36.41 -2.49
N ARG A 221 -32.49 37.01 -1.31
CA ARG A 221 -31.50 38.09 -1.11
C ARG A 221 -30.07 37.61 -1.30
N LEU A 222 -29.74 36.39 -0.88
CA LEU A 222 -28.41 35.79 -1.08
C LEU A 222 -28.12 35.57 -2.57
N VAL A 223 -29.11 35.11 -3.34
CA VAL A 223 -29.04 34.99 -4.80
C VAL A 223 -28.67 36.33 -5.44
N MET A 224 -29.39 37.40 -5.08
CA MET A 224 -29.12 38.74 -5.62
C MET A 224 -27.73 39.25 -5.23
N LEU A 225 -27.34 39.10 -3.96
CA LEU A 225 -26.02 39.53 -3.47
C LEU A 225 -24.87 38.83 -4.20
N ASN A 226 -24.96 37.51 -4.37
CA ASN A 226 -23.95 36.74 -5.09
C ASN A 226 -23.86 37.16 -6.57
N HIS A 227 -24.99 37.46 -7.20
CA HIS A 227 -25.01 37.94 -8.58
C HIS A 227 -24.39 39.33 -8.71
N VAL A 228 -24.83 40.30 -7.89
CA VAL A 228 -24.34 41.69 -7.94
C VAL A 228 -22.84 41.78 -7.63
N LEU A 229 -22.35 40.97 -6.69
CA LEU A 229 -20.94 40.96 -6.30
C LEU A 229 -20.01 40.19 -7.26
N SER A 230 -20.57 39.56 -8.29
CA SER A 230 -19.79 38.80 -9.27
C SER A 230 -19.30 39.68 -10.42
N GLY A 231 -18.01 39.54 -10.78
CA GLY A 231 -17.40 40.29 -11.88
C GLY A 231 -17.52 41.81 -11.74
N GLN A 232 -17.96 42.48 -12.80
CA GLN A 232 -18.18 43.93 -12.86
C GLN A 232 -19.65 44.32 -12.65
N ARG A 233 -20.54 43.39 -12.29
CA ARG A 233 -22.00 43.62 -12.24
C ARG A 233 -22.41 44.71 -11.24
N LEU A 234 -21.66 44.90 -10.16
CA LEU A 234 -21.89 45.99 -9.22
C LEU A 234 -21.84 47.37 -9.90
N GLU A 235 -21.01 47.53 -10.94
CA GLU A 235 -20.91 48.78 -11.69
C GLU A 235 -22.15 49.03 -12.55
N GLU A 236 -22.75 47.96 -13.07
CA GLU A 236 -24.00 47.99 -13.86
C GLU A 236 -25.21 48.31 -12.96
N TYR A 237 -25.42 47.53 -11.89
CA TYR A 237 -26.58 47.69 -10.99
C TYR A 237 -26.45 48.92 -10.07
N GLY A 238 -25.21 49.37 -9.80
CA GLY A 238 -24.88 50.56 -9.02
C GLY A 238 -24.57 51.79 -9.87
N GLY A 239 -25.04 51.86 -11.12
CA GLY A 239 -24.76 52.96 -12.04
C GLY A 239 -25.14 54.35 -11.51
N HIS A 240 -26.14 54.42 -10.62
CA HIS A 240 -26.61 55.65 -9.98
C HIS A 240 -25.67 56.21 -8.89
N LEU A 241 -24.69 55.41 -8.42
CA LEU A 241 -23.73 55.80 -7.38
C LEU A 241 -22.43 56.34 -7.97
N GLN A 242 -21.70 57.18 -7.24
CA GLN A 242 -20.36 57.63 -7.63
C GLN A 242 -19.30 56.52 -7.46
N PRO A 243 -18.15 56.57 -8.17
CA PRO A 243 -17.13 55.52 -8.07
C PRO A 243 -16.62 55.24 -6.65
N ALA A 244 -16.48 56.27 -5.80
CA ALA A 244 -16.09 56.10 -4.40
C ALA A 244 -17.17 55.41 -3.57
N GLU A 245 -18.44 55.79 -3.77
CA GLU A 245 -19.61 55.19 -3.13
C GLU A 245 -19.77 53.72 -3.53
N ARG A 246 -19.49 53.36 -4.80
CA ARG A 246 -19.50 51.96 -5.25
C ARG A 246 -18.46 51.09 -4.54
N GLY A 247 -17.29 51.66 -4.21
CA GLY A 247 -16.26 50.97 -3.42
C GLY A 247 -16.72 50.67 -2.00
N GLU A 248 -17.40 51.63 -1.36
CA GLU A 248 -18.01 51.46 -0.04
C GLU A 248 -19.18 50.45 -0.07
N ALA A 249 -20.10 50.58 -1.03
CA ALA A 249 -21.19 49.62 -1.25
C ALA A 249 -20.69 48.19 -1.42
N ARG A 250 -19.60 47.98 -2.19
CA ARG A 250 -19.01 46.65 -2.38
C ARG A 250 -18.63 46.00 -1.04
N THR A 251 -18.06 46.78 -0.13
CA THR A 251 -17.64 46.31 1.19
C THR A 251 -18.85 45.94 2.04
N ILE A 252 -19.88 46.80 2.05
CA ILE A 252 -21.13 46.57 2.79
C ILE A 252 -21.85 45.32 2.28
N LEU A 253 -22.06 45.21 0.96
CA LEU A 253 -22.74 44.08 0.33
C LEU A 253 -21.98 42.76 0.55
N ARG A 254 -20.64 42.78 0.53
CA ARG A 254 -19.83 41.60 0.84
C ARG A 254 -20.04 41.13 2.29
N ASN A 255 -20.05 42.05 3.24
CA ASN A 255 -20.30 41.73 4.64
C ASN A 255 -21.72 41.17 4.85
N GLN A 256 -22.72 41.78 4.21
CA GLN A 256 -24.11 41.28 4.24
C GLN A 256 -24.22 39.88 3.65
N ARG A 257 -23.58 39.63 2.49
CA ARG A 257 -23.52 38.30 1.87
C ARG A 257 -22.93 37.26 2.82
N ASP A 258 -21.77 37.53 3.43
CA ASP A 258 -21.07 36.55 4.27
C ASP A 258 -21.87 36.20 5.53
N GLN A 259 -22.62 37.16 6.08
CA GLN A 259 -23.53 36.92 7.21
C GLN A 259 -24.78 36.14 6.77
N LEU A 260 -25.36 36.51 5.63
CA LEU A 260 -26.55 35.90 5.07
C LEU A 260 -26.29 34.45 4.66
N GLU A 261 -25.13 34.17 4.07
CA GLU A 261 -24.71 32.82 3.68
C GLU A 261 -24.67 31.87 4.87
N LYS A 262 -24.11 32.30 6.01
CA LYS A 262 -24.13 31.51 7.26
C LYS A 262 -25.54 31.25 7.75
N ARG A 263 -26.42 32.26 7.68
CA ARG A 263 -27.81 32.14 8.13
C ARG A 263 -28.64 31.21 7.22
N VAL A 264 -28.48 31.34 5.91
CA VAL A 264 -29.13 30.44 4.93
C VAL A 264 -28.62 29.01 5.12
N SER A 265 -27.31 28.80 5.28
CA SER A 265 -26.75 27.47 5.57
C SER A 265 -27.37 26.85 6.83
N THR A 266 -27.47 27.62 7.91
CA THR A 266 -28.14 27.17 9.16
C THR A 266 -29.61 26.85 8.93
N SER A 267 -30.31 27.66 8.14
CA SER A 267 -31.73 27.46 7.80
C SER A 267 -31.94 26.18 6.98
N LEU A 268 -31.02 25.89 6.04
CA LEU A 268 -31.03 24.63 5.29
C LEU A 268 -30.76 23.45 6.24
N GLN A 269 -29.77 23.52 7.13
CA GLN A 269 -29.52 22.43 8.09
C GLN A 269 -30.75 22.11 8.97
N GLN A 270 -31.54 23.13 9.33
CA GLN A 270 -32.82 22.94 10.03
C GLN A 270 -33.86 22.28 9.12
N ALA A 271 -34.02 22.77 7.88
CA ALA A 271 -34.97 22.21 6.92
C ALA A 271 -34.68 20.73 6.60
N TYR A 272 -33.42 20.33 6.48
CA TYR A 272 -33.03 18.94 6.22
C TYR A 272 -33.01 18.03 7.46
N GLY A 273 -33.45 18.52 8.63
CA GLY A 273 -33.52 17.71 9.85
C GLY A 273 -32.16 17.41 10.49
N ILE A 274 -31.10 18.16 10.17
CA ILE A 274 -29.75 18.00 10.73
C ILE A 274 -29.64 18.73 12.07
N ALA A 275 -30.05 20.00 12.12
CA ALA A 275 -29.92 20.83 13.31
C ALA A 275 -31.17 20.72 14.19
N GLN A 276 -31.03 20.16 15.40
CA GLN A 276 -32.14 20.07 16.37
C GLN A 276 -32.24 21.35 17.22
N GLY A 277 -33.43 21.97 17.27
CA GLY A 277 -33.71 23.20 18.03
C GLY A 277 -35.06 23.84 17.68
N VAL A 278 -35.41 24.97 18.31
CA VAL A 278 -36.61 25.75 17.94
C VAL A 278 -36.43 26.23 16.50
N SER A 279 -37.19 25.63 15.59
CA SER A 279 -37.12 25.92 14.16
C SER A 279 -37.72 27.30 13.89
N ASN A 280 -36.85 28.25 13.58
CA ASN A 280 -37.25 29.61 13.19
C ASN A 280 -37.26 29.79 11.67
N ALA A 281 -36.81 28.78 10.92
CA ALA A 281 -36.61 28.84 9.47
C ALA A 281 -37.56 27.93 8.67
N VAL A 282 -38.28 27.02 9.32
CA VAL A 282 -39.20 26.06 8.67
C VAL A 282 -40.65 26.50 8.83
N ASP A 283 -41.49 26.23 7.84
CA ASP A 283 -42.94 26.34 7.97
C ASP A 283 -43.49 25.16 8.78
N THR A 284 -43.96 25.46 10.00
CA THR A 284 -44.51 24.45 10.91
C THR A 284 -45.85 23.89 10.46
N THR A 285 -46.52 24.51 9.49
CA THR A 285 -47.81 24.06 8.94
C THR A 285 -47.68 22.77 8.14
N HIS A 286 -46.49 22.53 7.59
CA HIS A 286 -46.16 21.38 6.74
C HIS A 286 -44.92 20.63 7.22
N ALA A 287 -44.67 20.63 8.53
CA ALA A 287 -43.50 19.95 9.11
C ALA A 287 -43.49 18.46 8.77
N LEU A 288 -42.32 17.96 8.36
CA LEU A 288 -42.12 16.52 8.14
C LEU A 288 -41.83 15.81 9.46
N ASP A 289 -42.52 14.70 9.68
CA ASP A 289 -42.21 13.78 10.79
C ASP A 289 -40.97 12.92 10.48
N GLU A 290 -40.75 12.60 9.21
CA GLU A 290 -39.66 11.75 8.72
C GLU A 290 -38.93 12.44 7.55
N HIS A 291 -37.64 12.76 7.77
CA HIS A 291 -36.76 13.39 6.77
C HIS A 291 -35.95 12.38 5.94
N PHE A 292 -35.85 11.12 6.41
CA PHE A 292 -34.94 10.12 5.87
C PHE A 292 -35.71 8.83 5.54
N GLU A 293 -35.99 8.63 4.26
CA GLU A 293 -36.80 7.53 3.77
C GLU A 293 -35.92 6.48 3.07
N SER A 294 -36.12 5.20 3.39
CA SER A 294 -35.40 4.10 2.71
C SER A 294 -36.29 3.40 1.69
N LEU A 295 -35.75 3.16 0.50
CA LEU A 295 -36.36 2.24 -0.47
C LEU A 295 -35.74 0.84 -0.42
N TYR A 296 -34.85 0.60 0.55
CA TYR A 296 -34.31 -0.72 0.83
C TYR A 296 -35.16 -1.41 1.88
N THR A 297 -35.68 -2.59 1.54
CA THR A 297 -36.64 -3.31 2.38
C THR A 297 -36.04 -3.65 3.74
N GLY A 298 -36.73 -3.26 4.81
CA GLY A 298 -36.34 -3.54 6.20
C GLY A 298 -35.37 -2.54 6.82
N LEU A 299 -34.79 -1.62 6.05
CA LEU A 299 -33.93 -0.56 6.57
C LEU A 299 -34.78 0.65 7.00
N ARG A 300 -34.54 1.16 8.22
CA ARG A 300 -35.07 2.43 8.71
C ARG A 300 -33.93 3.30 9.21
N PHE A 301 -33.81 4.49 8.65
CA PHE A 301 -32.76 5.43 9.04
C PHE A 301 -33.07 6.08 10.39
N GLN A 302 -32.03 6.21 11.21
CA GLN A 302 -32.06 7.05 12.39
C GLN A 302 -31.54 8.44 12.04
N PRO A 303 -32.12 9.52 12.60
CA PRO A 303 -31.62 10.87 12.39
C PRO A 303 -30.14 10.99 12.78
N PRO A 304 -29.33 11.74 12.02
CA PRO A 304 -27.94 11.98 12.37
C PRO A 304 -27.84 12.78 13.68
N PRO A 305 -26.74 12.65 14.44
CA PRO A 305 -26.55 13.33 15.73
C PRO A 305 -26.35 14.86 15.64
N GLY A 306 -26.54 15.44 14.45
CA GLY A 306 -26.20 16.83 14.12
C GLY A 306 -24.82 16.97 13.46
N GLY A 307 -24.48 18.19 13.03
CA GLY A 307 -23.23 18.50 12.33
C GLY A 307 -23.45 19.18 10.99
N SER A 308 -22.49 18.99 10.09
CA SER A 308 -22.54 19.41 8.68
C SER A 308 -23.43 18.49 7.82
N PHE A 309 -23.73 18.90 6.58
CA PHE A 309 -24.38 18.02 5.59
C PHE A 309 -23.50 16.82 5.29
N ARG A 310 -22.19 17.03 5.17
CA ARG A 310 -21.21 15.96 4.96
C ARG A 310 -21.29 14.88 6.02
N GLU A 311 -21.17 15.27 7.30
CA GLU A 311 -21.21 14.32 8.42
C GLU A 311 -22.55 13.59 8.49
N SER A 312 -23.65 14.31 8.21
CA SER A 312 -25.00 13.73 8.18
C SER A 312 -25.17 12.70 7.06
N LEU A 313 -24.70 13.03 5.86
CA LEU A 313 -24.73 12.14 4.69
C LEU A 313 -23.90 10.87 4.94
N GLU A 314 -22.67 11.03 5.42
CA GLU A 314 -21.78 9.90 5.73
C GLU A 314 -22.33 9.03 6.86
N HIS A 315 -23.02 9.62 7.84
CA HIS A 315 -23.70 8.89 8.89
C HIS A 315 -24.85 8.02 8.34
N LEU A 316 -25.71 8.59 7.49
CA LEU A 316 -26.82 7.87 6.86
C LEU A 316 -26.32 6.76 5.92
N LEU A 317 -25.33 7.05 5.07
CA LEU A 317 -24.66 6.05 4.25
C LEU A 317 -23.97 4.97 5.09
N GLY A 318 -23.41 5.35 6.25
CA GLY A 318 -22.85 4.42 7.21
C GLY A 318 -23.88 3.46 7.81
N GLN A 319 -25.11 3.93 8.08
CA GLN A 319 -26.23 3.06 8.48
C GLN A 319 -26.66 2.12 7.34
N ALA A 320 -26.76 2.65 6.12
CA ALA A 320 -27.12 1.87 4.94
C ALA A 320 -26.13 0.72 4.70
N LEU A 321 -24.83 1.02 4.71
CA LEU A 321 -23.77 0.04 4.55
C LEU A 321 -23.66 -0.94 5.72
N ALA A 322 -23.93 -0.50 6.96
CA ALA A 322 -23.94 -1.40 8.12
C ALA A 322 -25.11 -2.39 8.07
N PHE A 323 -26.25 -1.99 7.50
CA PHE A 323 -27.38 -2.88 7.26
C PHE A 323 -27.07 -3.87 6.13
N GLU A 324 -26.48 -3.40 5.03
CA GLU A 324 -26.11 -4.24 3.89
C GLU A 324 -24.95 -5.20 4.21
N PHE A 325 -23.96 -4.75 4.97
CA PHE A 325 -22.74 -5.49 5.30
C PHE A 325 -22.51 -5.57 6.82
N PRO A 326 -23.36 -6.29 7.58
CA PRO A 326 -23.31 -6.32 9.03
C PRO A 326 -22.01 -6.94 9.57
N ALA A 327 -21.36 -7.81 8.81
CA ALA A 327 -20.11 -8.46 9.17
C ALA A 327 -18.86 -7.72 8.65
N HIS A 328 -19.00 -6.53 8.07
CA HIS A 328 -17.86 -5.77 7.56
C HIS A 328 -16.87 -5.42 8.69
N PRO A 329 -15.56 -5.73 8.53
CA PRO A 329 -14.54 -5.44 9.54
C PRO A 329 -14.42 -3.94 9.82
N LEU A 330 -14.05 -3.58 11.04
CA LEU A 330 -13.71 -2.21 11.39
C LEU A 330 -12.19 -2.03 11.27
N PHE A 331 -11.74 -1.30 10.26
CA PHE A 331 -10.33 -0.92 10.12
C PHE A 331 -10.07 0.42 10.80
N GLU A 332 -8.96 0.53 11.55
CA GLU A 332 -8.55 1.77 12.24
C GLU A 332 -8.09 2.88 11.27
N ALA A 333 -7.80 2.53 10.02
CA ALA A 333 -7.31 3.46 9.01
C ALA A 333 -7.81 3.04 7.61
N GLU A 334 -7.73 3.98 6.67
CA GLU A 334 -8.05 3.71 5.27
C GLU A 334 -7.13 2.63 4.68
N ILE A 335 -7.74 1.62 4.08
CA ILE A 335 -7.03 0.52 3.45
C ILE A 335 -6.66 0.88 2.02
N ARG A 336 -5.37 0.91 1.73
CA ARG A 336 -4.83 1.18 0.40
C ARG A 336 -4.02 0.00 -0.13
N ARG A 337 -4.05 -0.18 -1.45
CA ARG A 337 -3.36 -1.26 -2.16
C ARG A 337 -1.87 -1.41 -1.78
N PRO A 338 -1.04 -0.35 -1.65
CA PRO A 338 0.36 -0.51 -1.27
C PRO A 338 0.55 -1.13 0.13
N VAL A 339 -0.35 -0.81 1.06
CA VAL A 339 -0.33 -1.39 2.43
C VAL A 339 -0.66 -2.88 2.35
N LEU A 340 -1.70 -3.25 1.59
CA LEU A 340 -2.09 -4.65 1.40
C LEU A 340 -0.97 -5.50 0.76
N LYS A 341 -0.24 -4.97 -0.23
CA LYS A 341 0.92 -5.66 -0.83
C LYS A 341 2.03 -5.92 0.18
N ARG A 342 2.33 -4.94 1.05
CA ARG A 342 3.31 -5.13 2.14
C ARG A 342 2.84 -6.18 3.14
N ILE A 343 1.56 -6.14 3.52
CA ILE A 343 0.98 -7.14 4.42
C ILE A 343 1.05 -8.54 3.79
N TRP A 344 0.71 -8.66 2.50
CA TRP A 344 0.80 -9.93 1.78
C TRP A 344 2.21 -10.53 1.85
N ALA A 345 3.26 -9.74 1.62
CA ALA A 345 4.64 -10.22 1.71
C ALA A 345 4.98 -10.81 3.09
N VAL A 346 4.46 -10.21 4.18
CA VAL A 346 4.62 -10.74 5.55
C VAL A 346 3.80 -12.02 5.74
N MET A 347 2.57 -12.07 5.24
CA MET A 347 1.69 -13.24 5.33
C MET A 347 2.27 -14.44 4.58
N GLU A 348 2.83 -14.23 3.40
CA GLU A 348 3.48 -15.26 2.59
C GLU A 348 4.69 -15.86 3.32
N GLN A 349 5.52 -15.01 3.93
CA GLN A 349 6.64 -15.49 4.76
C GLN A 349 6.16 -16.23 6.00
N ALA A 350 5.07 -15.77 6.64
CA ALA A 350 4.52 -16.45 7.82
C ALA A 350 4.02 -17.86 7.47
N VAL A 351 3.35 -18.05 6.32
CA VAL A 351 2.88 -19.37 5.85
C VAL A 351 4.03 -20.34 5.63
N ALA A 352 5.21 -19.83 5.26
CA ALA A 352 6.40 -20.65 5.03
C ALA A 352 7.05 -21.19 6.31
N THR A 353 6.66 -20.68 7.49
CA THR A 353 7.22 -21.15 8.77
C THR A 353 6.40 -22.32 9.33
N PRO A 354 7.04 -23.34 9.96
CA PRO A 354 6.33 -24.52 10.49
C PRO A 354 5.22 -24.16 11.49
N ASP A 355 5.47 -23.16 12.34
CA ASP A 355 4.53 -22.73 13.38
C ASP A 355 3.57 -21.61 12.92
N GLY A 356 3.69 -21.13 11.67
CA GLY A 356 2.94 -19.98 11.17
C GLY A 356 3.29 -18.66 11.89
N ARG A 357 4.52 -18.57 12.43
CA ARG A 357 5.01 -17.48 13.29
C ARG A 357 6.14 -16.72 12.63
N ILE A 358 5.98 -15.41 12.53
CA ILE A 358 7.05 -14.53 12.03
C ILE A 358 7.26 -13.32 12.95
N GLY A 359 8.53 -13.00 13.21
CA GLY A 359 8.92 -11.77 13.89
C GLY A 359 8.77 -10.56 12.98
N MET A 360 8.33 -9.42 13.50
CA MET A 360 8.12 -8.21 12.72
C MET A 360 8.73 -6.98 13.38
N ASP A 361 9.33 -6.12 12.57
CA ASP A 361 9.74 -4.78 12.97
C ASP A 361 8.54 -3.92 13.39
N ARG A 362 8.79 -2.99 14.32
CA ARG A 362 7.73 -2.18 14.93
C ARG A 362 6.90 -1.38 13.92
N ALA A 363 7.53 -0.85 12.86
CA ALA A 363 6.85 -0.03 11.86
C ALA A 363 5.85 -0.81 10.99
N VAL A 364 6.15 -2.07 10.67
CA VAL A 364 5.28 -2.93 9.85
C VAL A 364 4.15 -3.54 10.68
N ARG A 365 4.41 -3.75 11.98
CA ARG A 365 3.48 -4.40 12.90
C ARG A 365 2.13 -3.69 13.04
N ASP A 366 2.13 -2.37 13.17
CA ASP A 366 0.89 -1.61 13.38
C ASP A 366 0.00 -1.67 12.14
N ASP A 367 0.59 -1.55 10.94
CA ASP A 367 -0.11 -1.72 9.66
C ASP A 367 -0.70 -3.14 9.53
N VAL A 368 0.09 -4.18 9.83
CA VAL A 368 -0.37 -5.58 9.78
C VAL A 368 -1.49 -5.81 10.78
N ARG A 369 -1.33 -5.39 12.04
CA ARG A 369 -2.34 -5.55 13.11
C ARG A 369 -3.69 -4.96 12.71
N ARG A 370 -3.68 -3.74 12.17
CA ARG A 370 -4.90 -2.98 11.80
C ARG A 370 -5.74 -3.64 10.71
N VAL A 371 -5.18 -4.57 9.94
CA VAL A 371 -5.86 -5.23 8.82
C VAL A 371 -6.06 -6.72 9.07
N VAL A 372 -5.01 -7.41 9.52
CA VAL A 372 -4.99 -8.87 9.70
C VAL A 372 -5.93 -9.31 10.82
N GLN A 373 -5.98 -8.59 11.95
CA GLN A 373 -6.84 -8.95 13.07
C GLN A 373 -8.34 -8.75 12.75
N PRO A 374 -8.80 -7.58 12.23
CA PRO A 374 -10.21 -7.42 11.85
C PRO A 374 -10.66 -8.42 10.78
N LEU A 375 -9.75 -8.84 9.88
CA LEU A 375 -10.02 -9.87 8.89
C LEU A 375 -9.91 -11.30 9.43
N LYS A 376 -9.52 -11.51 10.69
CA LYS A 376 -9.31 -12.84 11.29
C LYS A 376 -8.27 -13.69 10.55
N LEU A 377 -7.30 -13.05 9.89
CA LEU A 377 -6.22 -13.72 9.16
C LEU A 377 -5.08 -14.15 10.10
N GLY A 378 -4.96 -13.51 11.25
CA GLY A 378 -3.91 -13.80 12.22
C GLY A 378 -4.01 -12.94 13.48
N ASN A 379 -3.24 -13.31 14.49
CA ASN A 379 -3.09 -12.60 15.74
C ASN A 379 -1.71 -11.94 15.80
N CYS A 380 -1.67 -10.61 15.86
CA CYS A 380 -0.44 -9.86 16.07
C CYS A 380 -0.21 -9.63 17.57
N GLY A 381 0.78 -10.31 18.15
CA GLY A 381 1.29 -10.03 19.49
C GLY A 381 2.35 -8.93 19.48
N GLU A 382 3.03 -8.74 20.62
CA GLU A 382 4.06 -7.69 20.75
C GLU A 382 5.29 -7.93 19.87
N ALA A 383 5.64 -9.19 19.58
CA ALA A 383 6.84 -9.54 18.82
C ALA A 383 6.57 -10.39 17.57
N HIS A 384 5.43 -11.06 17.48
CA HIS A 384 5.17 -12.06 16.46
C HIS A 384 3.75 -11.95 15.88
N LEU A 385 3.62 -12.26 14.60
CA LEU A 385 2.35 -12.59 13.96
C LEU A 385 2.15 -14.10 14.02
N VAL A 386 0.99 -14.56 14.46
CA VAL A 386 0.55 -15.96 14.32
C VAL A 386 -0.59 -16.02 13.31
N LEU A 387 -0.46 -16.84 12.27
CA LEU A 387 -1.54 -17.06 11.33
C LEU A 387 -2.73 -17.79 11.96
N ASN A 388 -3.94 -17.42 11.55
CA ASN A 388 -5.17 -18.09 11.94
C ASN A 388 -5.70 -18.95 10.79
N GLU A 389 -6.45 -20.00 11.10
CA GLU A 389 -7.06 -20.91 10.13
C GLU A 389 -8.54 -20.61 9.86
N HIS A 390 -9.06 -19.48 10.35
CA HIS A 390 -10.48 -19.11 10.23
C HIS A 390 -11.00 -19.22 8.79
N TRP A 391 -10.31 -18.55 7.85
CA TRP A 391 -10.69 -18.55 6.43
C TRP A 391 -10.43 -19.89 5.74
N ARG A 392 -9.34 -20.58 6.11
CA ARG A 392 -9.04 -21.93 5.62
C ARG A 392 -10.16 -22.90 5.94
N GLY A 393 -10.53 -23.02 7.21
CA GLY A 393 -11.63 -23.88 7.64
C GLY A 393 -12.99 -23.43 7.08
N HIS A 394 -13.21 -22.13 6.89
CA HIS A 394 -14.44 -21.62 6.27
C HIS A 394 -14.56 -22.04 4.80
N PHE A 395 -13.54 -21.77 3.98
CA PHE A 395 -13.56 -22.12 2.57
C PHE A 395 -13.55 -23.63 2.34
N GLU A 396 -12.86 -24.41 3.17
CA GLU A 396 -12.92 -25.88 3.11
C GLU A 396 -14.33 -26.43 3.36
N ARG A 397 -15.04 -25.89 4.35
CA ARG A 397 -16.45 -26.24 4.57
C ARG A 397 -17.34 -25.86 3.38
N GLN A 398 -17.12 -24.69 2.78
CA GLN A 398 -17.91 -24.25 1.62
C GLN A 398 -17.61 -25.07 0.36
N MET A 399 -16.34 -25.39 0.12
CA MET A 399 -15.92 -26.32 -0.94
C MET A 399 -16.61 -27.69 -0.80
N ALA A 400 -16.60 -28.26 0.42
CA ALA A 400 -17.27 -29.51 0.71
C ALA A 400 -18.79 -29.42 0.48
N ARG A 401 -19.43 -28.32 0.94
CA ARG A 401 -20.87 -28.08 0.76
C ARG A 401 -21.28 -27.97 -0.71
N HIS A 402 -20.45 -27.35 -1.54
CA HIS A 402 -20.71 -27.15 -2.97
C HIS A 402 -20.13 -28.27 -3.85
N GLY A 403 -19.46 -29.27 -3.27
CA GLY A 403 -18.87 -30.40 -4.01
C GLY A 403 -17.74 -29.99 -4.97
N THR A 404 -17.06 -28.87 -4.72
CA THR A 404 -15.95 -28.40 -5.57
C THR A 404 -14.61 -28.60 -4.88
N GLN A 405 -13.64 -29.12 -5.64
CA GLN A 405 -12.24 -29.23 -5.20
C GLN A 405 -11.37 -28.11 -5.75
N GLN A 406 -11.88 -27.30 -6.68
CA GLN A 406 -11.15 -26.24 -7.39
C GLN A 406 -12.04 -24.99 -7.43
N PRO A 407 -12.18 -24.26 -6.33
CA PRO A 407 -13.05 -23.09 -6.30
C PRO A 407 -12.46 -21.97 -7.16
N THR A 408 -13.32 -21.17 -7.78
CA THR A 408 -12.89 -19.94 -8.46
C THR A 408 -12.74 -18.77 -7.48
N VAL A 409 -11.93 -17.77 -7.83
CA VAL A 409 -11.83 -16.51 -7.07
C VAL A 409 -13.22 -15.88 -6.88
N GLY A 410 -14.07 -15.90 -7.90
CA GLY A 410 -15.45 -15.40 -7.81
C GLY A 410 -16.31 -16.16 -6.79
N GLN A 411 -16.17 -17.48 -6.70
CA GLN A 411 -16.83 -18.29 -5.67
C GLN A 411 -16.32 -17.94 -4.27
N LEU A 412 -15.00 -17.81 -4.10
CA LEU A 412 -14.41 -17.44 -2.81
C LEU A 412 -14.86 -16.06 -2.33
N ARG A 413 -14.89 -15.06 -3.23
CA ARG A 413 -15.43 -13.72 -2.92
C ARG A 413 -16.91 -13.76 -2.52
N LYS A 414 -17.70 -14.63 -3.17
CA LYS A 414 -19.09 -14.87 -2.76
C LYS A 414 -19.16 -15.46 -1.35
N TRP A 415 -18.33 -16.47 -1.06
CA TRP A 415 -18.30 -17.11 0.27
C TRP A 415 -17.72 -16.22 1.37
N CYS A 416 -16.95 -15.17 1.05
CA CYS A 416 -16.61 -14.11 2.02
C CYS A 416 -17.84 -13.38 2.57
N ASN A 417 -18.98 -13.43 1.87
CA ASN A 417 -20.24 -12.83 2.29
C ASN A 417 -21.19 -13.83 2.98
N ASP A 418 -20.73 -15.06 3.22
CA ASP A 418 -21.49 -16.08 3.93
C ASP A 418 -20.86 -16.34 5.32
N PRO A 419 -21.64 -16.49 6.40
CA PRO A 419 -23.11 -16.46 6.44
C PRO A 419 -23.70 -15.04 6.46
N GLN A 420 -22.88 -14.03 6.76
CA GLN A 420 -23.29 -12.63 6.80
C GLN A 420 -22.42 -11.82 5.83
N PRO A 421 -23.03 -10.92 5.05
CA PRO A 421 -22.31 -10.18 4.04
C PRO A 421 -21.27 -9.25 4.68
N MET A 422 -20.04 -9.33 4.18
CA MET A 422 -18.91 -8.53 4.64
C MET A 422 -18.64 -7.35 3.70
N GLY A 423 -19.03 -7.42 2.43
CA GLY A 423 -18.86 -6.32 1.47
C GLY A 423 -17.43 -5.91 1.19
N LEU A 424 -16.46 -6.83 1.34
CA LEU A 424 -15.05 -6.53 1.15
C LEU A 424 -14.77 -6.03 -0.28
N HIS A 425 -13.91 -5.01 -0.41
CA HIS A 425 -13.36 -4.63 -1.71
C HIS A 425 -12.50 -5.75 -2.30
N ASP A 426 -12.43 -5.80 -3.63
CA ASP A 426 -11.67 -6.82 -4.35
C ASP A 426 -10.23 -6.94 -3.83
N ASP A 427 -9.49 -5.83 -3.70
CA ASP A 427 -8.12 -5.80 -3.14
C ASP A 427 -8.02 -6.43 -1.73
N VAL A 428 -9.02 -6.22 -0.86
CA VAL A 428 -9.04 -6.78 0.50
C VAL A 428 -9.40 -8.27 0.47
N SER A 429 -10.34 -8.65 -0.41
CA SER A 429 -10.69 -10.05 -0.63
C SER A 429 -9.53 -10.84 -1.23
N ASP A 430 -8.68 -10.21 -2.06
CA ASP A 430 -7.49 -10.82 -2.64
C ASP A 430 -6.51 -11.23 -1.55
N LEU A 431 -6.28 -10.37 -0.54
CA LEU A 431 -5.44 -10.72 0.61
C LEU A 431 -5.97 -11.98 1.33
N VAL A 432 -7.28 -12.07 1.55
CA VAL A 432 -7.92 -13.24 2.20
C VAL A 432 -7.73 -14.49 1.34
N ILE A 433 -7.99 -14.39 0.03
CA ILE A 433 -7.93 -15.51 -0.91
C ILE A 433 -6.49 -16.00 -1.11
N MET A 434 -5.54 -15.08 -1.26
CA MET A 434 -4.12 -15.41 -1.40
C MET A 434 -3.58 -16.06 -0.12
N THR A 435 -3.99 -15.57 1.06
CA THR A 435 -3.63 -16.21 2.34
C THR A 435 -4.18 -17.63 2.42
N PHE A 436 -5.44 -17.83 2.05
CA PHE A 436 -6.04 -19.17 1.99
C PHE A 436 -5.30 -20.09 1.00
N ALA A 437 -4.99 -19.60 -0.20
CA ALA A 437 -4.28 -20.38 -1.22
C ALA A 437 -2.91 -20.82 -0.72
N ALA A 438 -2.15 -19.91 -0.13
CA ALA A 438 -0.85 -20.21 0.45
C ALA A 438 -0.96 -21.23 1.59
N GLN A 439 -1.88 -21.01 2.55
CA GLN A 439 -2.09 -21.96 3.65
C GLN A 439 -2.46 -23.35 3.14
N SER A 440 -3.36 -23.46 2.16
CA SER A 440 -3.87 -24.74 1.64
C SER A 440 -3.01 -25.39 0.55
N GLY A 441 -1.85 -24.81 0.21
CA GLY A 441 -0.97 -25.35 -0.84
C GLY A 441 -1.62 -25.32 -2.24
N ARG A 442 -2.38 -24.27 -2.54
CA ARG A 442 -3.09 -24.11 -3.81
C ARG A 442 -2.43 -23.06 -4.70
N SER A 443 -2.46 -23.32 -6.00
CA SER A 443 -1.97 -22.42 -7.04
C SER A 443 -3.11 -21.90 -7.90
N PHE A 444 -2.92 -20.71 -8.46
CA PHE A 444 -3.91 -20.02 -9.28
C PHE A 444 -3.74 -20.41 -10.74
N TYR A 445 -4.84 -20.77 -11.41
CA TYR A 445 -4.87 -21.10 -12.82
C TYR A 445 -5.91 -20.25 -13.54
N LEU A 446 -5.55 -19.71 -14.71
CA LEU A 446 -6.47 -19.02 -15.61
C LEU A 446 -6.34 -19.63 -17.01
N HIS A 447 -7.46 -20.08 -17.58
CA HIS A 447 -7.50 -20.79 -18.87
C HIS A 447 -6.48 -21.95 -18.99
N GLY A 448 -6.22 -22.65 -17.87
CA GLY A 448 -5.29 -23.78 -17.81
C GLY A 448 -3.82 -23.42 -17.57
N ALA A 449 -3.43 -22.14 -17.64
CA ALA A 449 -2.09 -21.67 -17.32
C ALA A 449 -1.98 -21.25 -15.86
N THR A 450 -0.86 -21.57 -15.21
CA THR A 450 -0.55 -21.07 -13.86
C THR A 450 -0.29 -19.57 -13.91
N ILE A 451 -0.85 -18.82 -12.97
CA ILE A 451 -0.62 -17.37 -12.84
C ILE A 451 -0.02 -17.04 -11.47
N GLN A 452 0.76 -15.96 -11.42
CA GLN A 452 1.23 -15.40 -10.15
C GLN A 452 0.18 -14.43 -9.59
N PRO A 453 -0.36 -14.68 -8.39
CA PRO A 453 -1.41 -13.83 -7.82
C PRO A 453 -0.85 -12.49 -7.33
N GLU A 454 -1.60 -11.40 -7.56
CA GLU A 454 -1.27 -10.06 -7.06
C GLU A 454 -2.52 -9.36 -6.52
N ILE A 455 -2.36 -8.58 -5.43
CA ILE A 455 -3.42 -7.75 -4.86
C ILE A 455 -3.92 -6.74 -5.91
N GLY A 456 -5.22 -6.81 -6.21
CA GLY A 456 -5.92 -6.00 -7.20
C GLY A 456 -5.85 -6.57 -8.62
N GLY A 457 -5.19 -7.72 -8.82
CA GLY A 457 -5.01 -8.38 -10.11
C GLY A 457 -5.69 -9.74 -10.23
N LEU A 458 -6.41 -10.21 -9.20
CA LEU A 458 -7.08 -11.51 -9.26
C LEU A 458 -8.36 -11.48 -10.10
N ASN A 459 -8.33 -12.15 -11.24
CA ASN A 459 -9.51 -12.37 -12.07
C ASN A 459 -10.46 -13.37 -11.39
N ARG A 460 -11.77 -13.06 -11.40
CA ARG A 460 -12.84 -13.87 -10.80
C ARG A 460 -12.94 -15.29 -11.36
N GLU A 461 -12.49 -15.50 -12.59
CA GLU A 461 -12.49 -16.81 -13.26
C GLU A 461 -11.29 -17.69 -12.88
N CYS A 462 -10.29 -17.17 -12.14
CA CYS A 462 -9.13 -17.96 -11.75
C CYS A 462 -9.54 -19.10 -10.83
N GLU A 463 -9.09 -20.31 -11.13
CA GLU A 463 -9.31 -21.52 -10.34
C GLU A 463 -8.15 -21.76 -9.38
N LEU A 464 -8.46 -22.11 -8.13
CA LEU A 464 -7.45 -22.52 -7.16
C LEU A 464 -7.35 -24.03 -7.14
N ARG A 465 -6.23 -24.58 -7.61
CA ARG A 465 -6.02 -26.04 -7.67
C ARG A 465 -5.04 -26.49 -6.59
N PRO A 466 -5.28 -27.62 -5.89
CA PRO A 466 -4.29 -28.19 -4.99
C PRO A 466 -3.04 -28.53 -5.79
N GLN A 467 -1.88 -28.09 -5.30
CA GLN A 467 -0.61 -28.53 -5.83
C GLN A 467 0.03 -29.45 -4.80
N THR A 468 0.32 -30.68 -5.21
CA THR A 468 1.23 -31.54 -4.45
C THR A 468 2.56 -30.80 -4.37
N LEU A 469 3.02 -30.51 -3.15
CA LEU A 469 4.34 -29.95 -2.90
C LEU A 469 5.32 -31.09 -2.64
N PRO A 470 6.60 -30.95 -3.01
CA PRO A 470 7.62 -31.94 -2.67
C PRO A 470 7.70 -32.13 -1.15
N PRO A 471 8.10 -33.30 -0.65
CA PRO A 471 8.39 -33.50 0.78
C PRO A 471 9.39 -32.48 1.32
N GLU A 472 9.28 -32.09 2.59
CA GLU A 472 10.12 -31.03 3.18
C GLU A 472 11.61 -31.35 3.16
N ALA A 473 11.95 -32.61 3.44
CA ALA A 473 13.32 -33.10 3.37
C ALA A 473 13.90 -32.99 1.95
N GLU A 474 13.13 -33.41 0.93
CA GLU A 474 13.53 -33.29 -0.47
C GLU A 474 13.67 -31.82 -0.90
N TRP A 475 12.72 -30.96 -0.53
CA TRP A 475 12.75 -29.55 -0.87
C TRP A 475 13.99 -28.84 -0.31
N THR A 476 14.27 -29.05 0.98
CA THR A 476 15.41 -28.42 1.66
C THR A 476 16.72 -28.82 0.99
N LEU A 477 16.88 -30.11 0.70
CA LEU A 477 18.07 -30.64 0.04
C LEU A 477 18.20 -30.16 -1.41
N ALA A 478 17.09 -30.07 -2.15
CA ALA A 478 17.07 -29.55 -3.51
C ALA A 478 17.48 -28.07 -3.57
N VAL A 479 16.97 -27.22 -2.67
CA VAL A 479 17.36 -25.80 -2.60
C VAL A 479 18.84 -25.64 -2.25
N GLN A 480 19.34 -26.42 -1.28
CA GLN A 480 20.76 -26.43 -0.93
C GLN A 480 21.65 -26.80 -2.12
N ARG A 481 21.28 -27.87 -2.84
CA ARG A 481 22.06 -28.35 -4.00
C ARG A 481 21.95 -27.43 -5.20
N ALA A 482 20.82 -26.78 -5.41
CA ALA A 482 20.68 -25.76 -6.45
C ALA A 482 21.65 -24.59 -6.21
N ALA A 483 21.78 -24.15 -4.96
CA ALA A 483 22.73 -23.11 -4.58
C ALA A 483 24.18 -23.60 -4.73
N GLU A 484 24.51 -24.78 -4.20
CA GLU A 484 25.87 -25.33 -4.20
C GLU A 484 26.38 -25.64 -5.61
N VAL A 485 25.55 -26.28 -6.44
CA VAL A 485 25.94 -26.86 -7.73
C VAL A 485 25.70 -25.90 -8.90
N PHE A 486 24.59 -25.16 -8.88
CA PHE A 486 24.19 -24.28 -9.98
C PHE A 486 24.36 -22.78 -9.67
N GLY A 487 24.55 -22.41 -8.40
CA GLY A 487 24.59 -21.01 -7.97
C GLY A 487 23.22 -20.34 -7.95
N LEU A 488 22.13 -21.12 -7.92
CA LEU A 488 20.76 -20.62 -7.94
C LEU A 488 20.25 -20.39 -6.51
N ALA A 489 19.97 -19.13 -6.17
CA ALA A 489 19.41 -18.77 -4.88
C ALA A 489 17.87 -18.72 -4.96
N VAL A 490 17.19 -19.73 -4.41
CA VAL A 490 15.74 -19.77 -4.25
C VAL A 490 15.40 -19.76 -2.76
N SER A 491 14.29 -19.13 -2.38
CA SER A 491 13.81 -19.13 -0.99
C SER A 491 13.62 -20.55 -0.45
N SER A 492 14.01 -20.80 0.80
CA SER A 492 13.80 -22.09 1.47
C SER A 492 12.33 -22.39 1.78
N ALA A 493 11.45 -21.39 1.64
CA ALA A 493 10.02 -21.53 1.83
C ALA A 493 9.40 -22.55 0.84
N ARG A 494 8.74 -23.59 1.37
CA ARG A 494 8.12 -24.66 0.57
C ARG A 494 6.72 -24.25 0.08
N ASN A 495 6.66 -23.57 -1.05
CA ASN A 495 5.41 -23.22 -1.71
C ASN A 495 5.49 -23.44 -3.23
N ALA A 496 4.34 -23.44 -3.89
CA ALA A 496 4.22 -23.73 -5.32
C ALA A 496 5.04 -22.79 -6.22
N SER A 497 5.08 -21.50 -5.88
CA SER A 497 5.79 -20.47 -6.65
C SER A 497 7.30 -20.71 -6.61
N ASN A 498 7.83 -20.96 -5.41
CA ASN A 498 9.25 -21.26 -5.22
C ASN A 498 9.64 -22.58 -5.88
N VAL A 499 8.77 -23.60 -5.81
CA VAL A 499 8.97 -24.87 -6.51
C VAL A 499 9.06 -24.63 -8.02
N ALA A 500 8.15 -23.86 -8.60
CA ALA A 500 8.18 -23.53 -10.03
C ALA A 500 9.47 -22.75 -10.41
N THR A 501 9.85 -21.75 -9.62
CA THR A 501 11.06 -20.95 -9.85
C THR A 501 12.33 -21.81 -9.80
N LEU A 502 12.42 -22.74 -8.83
CA LEU A 502 13.53 -23.68 -8.75
C LEU A 502 13.57 -24.61 -9.98
N VAL A 503 12.42 -25.19 -10.34
CA VAL A 503 12.30 -26.10 -11.49
C VAL A 503 12.73 -25.40 -12.78
N ASP A 504 12.21 -24.20 -13.06
CA ASP A 504 12.54 -23.45 -14.27
C ASP A 504 14.00 -23.04 -14.31
N GLY A 505 14.54 -22.53 -13.19
CA GLY A 505 15.94 -22.12 -13.09
C GLY A 505 16.91 -23.28 -13.30
N VAL A 506 16.66 -24.43 -12.65
CA VAL A 506 17.50 -25.62 -12.76
C VAL A 506 17.43 -26.23 -14.16
N ARG A 507 16.24 -26.33 -14.77
CA ARG A 507 16.10 -26.84 -16.14
C ARG A 507 16.77 -25.94 -17.16
N SER A 508 16.66 -24.62 -17.01
CA SER A 508 17.34 -23.66 -17.89
C SER A 508 18.85 -23.83 -17.81
N ALA A 509 19.41 -23.88 -16.60
CA ALA A 509 20.84 -24.11 -16.39
C ALA A 509 21.30 -25.49 -16.88
N ALA A 510 20.45 -26.52 -16.76
CA ALA A 510 20.73 -27.86 -17.23
C ALA A 510 20.85 -27.90 -18.76
N ARG A 511 19.88 -27.32 -19.47
CA ARG A 511 19.85 -27.25 -20.93
C ARG A 511 21.04 -26.49 -21.49
N GLU A 512 21.36 -25.34 -20.91
CA GLU A 512 22.49 -24.50 -21.33
C GLU A 512 23.83 -25.26 -21.28
N ARG A 513 24.04 -26.11 -20.28
CA ARG A 513 25.34 -26.75 -20.00
C ARG A 513 25.45 -28.20 -20.50
N SER A 514 24.32 -28.87 -20.79
CA SER A 514 24.24 -30.29 -21.15
C SER A 514 25.23 -30.72 -22.24
N VAL A 515 25.20 -30.06 -23.40
CA VAL A 515 26.05 -30.38 -24.57
C VAL A 515 27.53 -30.15 -24.25
N ALA A 516 27.86 -29.08 -23.55
CA ALA A 516 29.24 -28.78 -23.19
C ALA A 516 29.81 -29.80 -22.20
N VAL A 517 29.03 -30.24 -21.21
CA VAL A 517 29.46 -31.24 -20.22
C VAL A 517 29.64 -32.62 -20.88
N ALA A 518 28.75 -33.01 -21.81
CA ALA A 518 28.92 -34.23 -22.58
C ALA A 518 30.21 -34.22 -23.42
N ASN A 519 30.48 -33.09 -24.10
CA ASN A 519 31.72 -32.91 -24.86
C ASN A 519 32.96 -32.91 -23.98
N TYR A 520 32.87 -32.34 -22.77
CA TYR A 520 33.95 -32.33 -21.79
C TYR A 520 34.28 -33.76 -21.34
N ALA A 521 33.27 -34.53 -20.92
CA ALA A 521 33.45 -35.91 -20.49
C ALA A 521 34.09 -36.77 -21.60
N ALA A 522 33.58 -36.68 -22.84
CA ALA A 522 34.13 -37.42 -23.98
C ALA A 522 35.54 -36.95 -24.38
N GLY A 523 35.86 -35.67 -24.21
CA GLY A 523 37.21 -35.12 -24.43
C GLY A 523 38.20 -35.61 -23.37
N LEU A 524 37.78 -35.62 -22.11
CA LEU A 524 38.58 -36.04 -20.97
C LEU A 524 38.90 -37.53 -21.06
N GLU A 525 37.92 -38.37 -21.38
CA GLU A 525 38.12 -39.81 -21.55
C GLU A 525 39.18 -40.12 -22.63
N ARG A 526 39.14 -39.39 -23.76
CA ARG A 526 40.16 -39.52 -24.81
C ARG A 526 41.56 -39.15 -24.32
N ARG A 527 41.70 -38.08 -23.52
CA ARG A 527 43.00 -37.68 -22.96
C ARG A 527 43.50 -38.66 -21.90
N LEU A 528 42.63 -39.17 -21.03
CA LEU A 528 42.97 -40.19 -20.03
C LEU A 528 43.46 -41.48 -20.70
N LYS A 529 42.73 -41.98 -21.70
CA LYS A 529 43.16 -43.13 -22.52
C LYS A 529 44.50 -42.87 -23.19
N GLY A 530 44.68 -41.67 -23.74
CA GLY A 530 45.95 -41.25 -24.34
C GLY A 530 47.13 -41.30 -23.37
N TYR A 531 46.92 -41.03 -22.08
CA TYR A 531 47.93 -41.06 -21.01
C TYR A 531 48.02 -42.40 -20.26
N GLY A 532 47.23 -43.41 -20.65
CA GLY A 532 47.17 -44.68 -19.93
C GLY A 532 46.66 -44.55 -18.48
N LEU A 533 45.87 -43.50 -18.20
CA LEU A 533 45.30 -43.24 -16.88
C LEU A 533 43.94 -43.89 -16.75
N ASP A 534 43.62 -44.38 -15.55
CA ASP A 534 42.33 -44.98 -15.24
C ASP A 534 41.21 -43.92 -15.22
N ALA A 535 40.05 -44.29 -15.76
CA ALA A 535 38.86 -43.45 -15.83
C ALA A 535 38.09 -43.35 -14.49
N SER A 536 38.59 -44.00 -13.43
CA SER A 536 38.05 -43.89 -12.07
C SER A 536 38.56 -42.66 -11.28
N CYS A 537 39.41 -41.83 -11.90
CA CYS A 537 39.95 -40.63 -11.25
C CYS A 537 38.87 -39.60 -10.89
N ASN A 538 39.17 -38.74 -9.92
CA ASN A 538 38.22 -37.76 -9.39
C ASN A 538 37.61 -36.89 -10.49
N ARG A 539 38.42 -36.33 -11.38
CA ARG A 539 37.93 -35.49 -12.49
C ARG A 539 36.96 -36.21 -13.43
N ALA A 540 37.23 -37.48 -13.75
CA ALA A 540 36.36 -38.28 -14.61
C ALA A 540 35.05 -38.64 -13.93
N ARG A 541 35.10 -39.00 -12.63
CA ARG A 541 33.90 -39.24 -11.80
C ARG A 541 33.02 -38.00 -11.72
N THR A 542 33.61 -36.84 -11.45
CA THR A 542 32.91 -35.54 -11.40
C THR A 542 32.28 -35.21 -12.75
N ALA A 543 33.02 -35.34 -13.86
CA ALA A 543 32.49 -35.07 -15.20
C ALA A 543 31.31 -36.00 -15.55
N ALA A 544 31.42 -37.29 -15.20
CA ALA A 544 30.37 -38.27 -15.42
C ALA A 544 29.12 -37.97 -14.56
N ALA A 545 29.30 -37.63 -13.28
CA ALA A 545 28.21 -37.27 -12.39
C ALA A 545 27.49 -35.99 -12.84
N CYS A 546 28.23 -34.96 -13.27
CA CYS A 546 27.64 -33.76 -13.85
C CYS A 546 26.81 -34.10 -15.10
N ARG A 547 27.33 -34.95 -16.00
CA ARG A 547 26.59 -35.36 -17.20
C ARG A 547 25.28 -36.08 -16.84
N LEU A 548 25.35 -37.09 -15.96
CA LEU A 548 24.18 -37.85 -15.51
C LEU A 548 23.14 -36.97 -14.81
N LEU A 549 23.59 -36.02 -13.99
CA LEU A 549 22.69 -35.07 -13.33
C LEU A 549 21.96 -34.19 -14.35
N LEU A 550 22.67 -33.62 -15.33
CA LEU A 550 22.06 -32.74 -16.33
C LEU A 550 21.08 -33.51 -17.25
N GLU A 551 21.42 -34.75 -17.62
CA GLU A 551 20.52 -35.64 -18.36
C GLU A 551 19.25 -35.94 -17.55
N ALA A 552 19.38 -36.34 -16.29
CA ALA A 552 18.25 -36.64 -15.42
C ALA A 552 17.34 -35.41 -15.16
N LEU A 553 17.90 -34.21 -15.14
CA LEU A 553 17.16 -32.95 -14.96
C LEU A 553 16.44 -32.49 -16.23
N ASP A 554 16.98 -32.77 -17.41
CA ASP A 554 16.32 -32.41 -18.68
C ASP A 554 15.10 -33.32 -18.95
N GLU A 555 15.25 -34.63 -18.66
CA GLU A 555 14.19 -35.64 -18.76
C GLU A 555 13.07 -35.47 -17.72
N ALA A 556 13.36 -34.84 -16.58
CA ALA A 556 12.39 -34.67 -15.50
C ALA A 556 11.43 -33.49 -15.76
N GLU A 557 10.18 -33.64 -15.31
CA GLU A 557 9.15 -32.61 -15.39
C GLU A 557 8.52 -32.32 -14.03
N GLY A 558 8.15 -31.04 -13.81
CA GLY A 558 7.49 -30.59 -12.59
C GLY A 558 8.25 -30.99 -11.33
N MET A 559 7.56 -31.65 -10.39
CA MET A 559 8.15 -32.06 -9.11
C MET A 559 9.26 -33.10 -9.24
N ALA A 560 9.28 -33.90 -10.32
CA ALA A 560 10.34 -34.89 -10.50
C ALA A 560 11.73 -34.23 -10.57
N VAL A 561 11.81 -32.98 -11.04
CA VAL A 561 13.05 -32.20 -11.06
C VAL A 561 13.55 -31.95 -9.63
N VAL A 562 12.65 -31.64 -8.69
CA VAL A 562 13.01 -31.44 -7.27
C VAL A 562 13.55 -32.73 -6.68
N SER A 563 12.85 -33.85 -6.86
CA SER A 563 13.29 -35.15 -6.35
C SER A 563 14.61 -35.59 -6.99
N ARG A 564 14.79 -35.41 -8.30
CA ARG A 564 16.07 -35.71 -8.99
C ARG A 564 17.23 -34.87 -8.46
N LEU A 565 16.98 -33.60 -8.15
CA LEU A 565 17.99 -32.73 -7.58
C LEU A 565 18.32 -33.12 -6.12
N ALA A 566 17.31 -33.48 -5.33
CA ALA A 566 17.45 -33.96 -3.95
C ALA A 566 18.13 -35.34 -3.87
N ASP A 567 17.96 -36.20 -4.88
CA ASP A 567 18.56 -37.54 -4.96
C ASP A 567 19.90 -37.56 -5.72
N ALA A 568 20.28 -36.44 -6.34
CA ALA A 568 21.54 -36.32 -7.08
C ALA A 568 22.74 -36.86 -6.29
N ASN A 569 23.55 -37.69 -6.92
CA ASN A 569 24.78 -38.16 -6.30
C ASN A 569 25.87 -37.10 -6.48
N LEU A 570 26.32 -36.48 -5.38
CA LEU A 570 27.42 -35.52 -5.40
C LEU A 570 28.74 -36.28 -5.34
N GLU A 571 29.24 -36.67 -6.51
CA GLU A 571 30.54 -37.31 -6.63
C GLU A 571 31.68 -36.32 -6.36
N THR A 572 32.66 -36.77 -5.58
CA THR A 572 33.77 -36.01 -4.97
C THR A 572 33.34 -34.87 -4.05
N SER A 573 32.66 -33.84 -4.55
CA SER A 573 32.00 -32.77 -3.76
C SER A 573 31.10 -31.89 -4.65
N GLY A 574 30.10 -31.22 -4.06
CA GLY A 574 29.29 -30.25 -4.81
C GLY A 574 30.10 -29.07 -5.35
N ALA A 575 31.12 -28.61 -4.61
CA ALA A 575 32.07 -27.60 -5.08
C ALA A 575 32.87 -28.03 -6.33
N ALA A 576 33.26 -29.32 -6.41
CA ALA A 576 33.94 -29.86 -7.59
C ALA A 576 33.01 -29.92 -8.81
N MET A 577 31.77 -30.37 -8.62
CA MET A 577 30.75 -30.36 -9.66
C MET A 577 30.43 -28.94 -10.15
N ALA A 578 30.28 -27.98 -9.23
CA ALA A 578 30.05 -26.58 -9.54
C ALA A 578 31.21 -25.96 -10.33
N ALA A 579 32.46 -26.23 -9.94
CA ALA A 579 33.65 -25.76 -10.64
C ALA A 579 33.74 -26.34 -12.06
N ALA A 580 33.45 -27.63 -12.23
CA ALA A 580 33.43 -28.28 -13.53
C ALA A 580 32.35 -27.72 -14.45
N MET A 581 31.11 -27.52 -13.95
CA MET A 581 30.00 -26.99 -14.73
C MET A 581 30.14 -25.51 -15.07
N SER A 582 30.58 -24.68 -14.13
CA SER A 582 30.77 -23.24 -14.38
C SER A 582 31.88 -22.95 -15.38
N LYS A 583 32.92 -23.79 -15.44
CA LYS A 583 34.06 -23.63 -16.36
C LYS A 583 33.99 -24.52 -17.61
N VAL A 584 32.88 -25.23 -17.83
CA VAL A 584 32.81 -26.35 -18.79
C VAL A 584 33.29 -25.99 -20.20
N ASN A 585 32.92 -24.83 -20.74
CA ASN A 585 33.34 -24.42 -22.08
C ASN A 585 34.86 -24.25 -22.18
N ARG A 586 35.47 -23.60 -21.17
CA ARG A 586 36.93 -23.44 -21.10
C ARG A 586 37.63 -24.79 -20.98
N LEU A 587 37.04 -25.73 -20.25
CA LEU A 587 37.60 -27.08 -20.10
C LEU A 587 37.51 -27.88 -21.41
N VAL A 588 36.41 -27.77 -22.16
CA VAL A 588 36.30 -28.36 -23.50
C VAL A 588 37.36 -27.82 -24.43
N ASP A 589 37.56 -26.50 -24.45
CA ASP A 589 38.57 -25.84 -25.29
C ASP A 589 39.99 -26.23 -24.86
N CYS A 590 40.24 -26.26 -23.55
CA CYS A 590 41.51 -26.69 -22.97
C CYS A 590 41.89 -28.12 -23.40
N LEU A 591 40.93 -29.05 -23.43
CA LEU A 591 41.19 -30.43 -23.87
C LEU A 591 41.45 -30.54 -25.38
N LYS A 592 40.96 -29.58 -26.17
CA LYS A 592 41.16 -29.47 -27.63
C LYS A 592 42.37 -28.61 -28.02
N SER A 593 43.03 -27.98 -27.06
CA SER A 593 44.15 -27.06 -27.31
C SER A 593 45.31 -27.74 -28.08
N PRO A 594 45.95 -27.04 -29.03
CA PRO A 594 47.16 -27.55 -29.70
C PRO A 594 48.36 -27.61 -28.75
N GLU A 595 48.31 -26.98 -27.57
CA GLU A 595 49.38 -27.03 -26.57
C GLU A 595 49.74 -28.46 -26.15
N TRP A 596 48.77 -29.37 -26.24
CA TRP A 596 48.96 -30.80 -25.99
C TRP A 596 49.94 -31.46 -26.98
N ASP A 597 50.02 -31.00 -28.23
CA ASP A 597 50.87 -31.63 -29.25
C ASP A 597 52.37 -31.54 -28.91
N VAL A 598 52.78 -30.45 -28.25
CA VAL A 598 54.15 -30.26 -27.77
C VAL A 598 54.47 -31.19 -26.60
N ILE A 599 53.51 -31.38 -25.69
CA ILE A 599 53.66 -32.30 -24.56
C ILE A 599 53.73 -33.75 -25.08
N GLU A 600 52.92 -34.08 -26.08
CA GLU A 600 52.96 -35.36 -26.79
C GLU A 600 54.28 -35.62 -27.52
N LEU A 601 54.90 -34.57 -28.09
CA LEU A 601 56.21 -34.69 -28.74
C LEU A 601 57.30 -35.10 -27.75
N ILE A 602 57.34 -34.47 -26.57
CA ILE A 602 58.29 -34.81 -25.51
C ILE A 602 58.04 -36.22 -24.97
N ARG A 603 56.76 -36.62 -24.87
CA ARG A 603 56.37 -37.97 -24.44
C ARG A 603 56.89 -39.08 -25.36
N LYS A 604 57.06 -38.78 -26.65
CA LYS A 604 57.57 -39.72 -27.66
C LYS A 604 59.10 -39.79 -27.73
N GLN A 605 59.82 -38.91 -27.04
CA GLN A 605 61.29 -38.90 -27.05
C GLN A 605 61.86 -39.97 -26.11
N ALA A 606 62.86 -40.72 -26.58
CA ALA A 606 63.57 -41.73 -25.80
C ALA A 606 65.10 -41.53 -25.88
N PRO A 607 65.86 -41.64 -24.76
CA PRO A 607 65.38 -41.81 -23.38
C PRO A 607 64.82 -40.47 -22.79
N PRO A 608 63.79 -40.53 -21.93
CA PRO A 608 63.16 -39.34 -21.36
C PRO A 608 64.10 -38.62 -20.39
N ARG A 609 64.29 -37.30 -20.59
CA ARG A 609 65.01 -36.44 -19.65
C ARG A 609 64.24 -36.34 -18.32
N PRO A 610 64.90 -36.20 -17.15
CA PRO A 610 64.21 -36.08 -15.86
C PRO A 610 63.14 -34.98 -15.81
N GLU A 611 63.40 -33.85 -16.48
CA GLU A 611 62.48 -32.73 -16.59
C GLU A 611 61.22 -33.07 -17.42
N ALA A 612 61.36 -33.91 -18.47
CA ALA A 612 60.22 -34.42 -19.23
C ALA A 612 59.29 -35.28 -18.35
N THR A 613 59.88 -36.14 -17.51
CA THR A 613 59.12 -36.98 -16.57
C THR A 613 58.33 -36.14 -15.56
N SER A 614 58.90 -35.05 -15.05
CA SER A 614 58.22 -34.10 -14.15
C SER A 614 57.05 -33.36 -14.81
N ILE A 615 57.21 -32.96 -16.08
CA ILE A 615 56.14 -32.32 -16.85
C ILE A 615 54.97 -33.30 -17.05
N LEU A 616 55.27 -34.53 -17.46
CA LEU A 616 54.26 -35.56 -17.71
C LEU A 616 53.54 -35.99 -16.43
N SER A 617 54.24 -36.09 -15.29
CA SER A 617 53.62 -36.41 -14.01
C SER A 617 52.69 -35.29 -13.53
N SER A 618 53.06 -34.03 -13.74
CA SER A 618 52.22 -32.86 -13.41
C SER A 618 50.95 -32.83 -14.28
N MET A 619 51.07 -33.11 -15.58
CA MET A 619 49.89 -33.24 -16.46
C MET A 619 49.01 -34.44 -16.11
N ALA A 620 49.61 -35.56 -15.71
CA ALA A 620 48.87 -36.72 -15.24
C ALA A 620 48.15 -36.48 -13.90
N ALA A 621 48.71 -35.65 -13.02
CA ALA A 621 48.02 -35.17 -11.82
C ALA A 621 46.86 -34.24 -12.20
N ALA A 622 47.12 -33.26 -13.07
CA ALA A 622 46.09 -32.33 -13.58
C ALA A 622 44.94 -33.04 -14.28
N LEU A 623 45.16 -34.16 -14.97
CA LEU A 623 44.08 -34.96 -15.58
C LEU A 623 43.29 -35.81 -14.57
N ARG A 624 43.84 -36.09 -13.38
CA ARG A 624 43.22 -36.92 -12.34
C ARG A 624 42.47 -36.11 -11.29
N ASP A 625 43.08 -35.02 -10.82
CA ASP A 625 42.59 -34.22 -9.69
C ASP A 625 41.42 -33.35 -10.14
N ASP A 626 40.43 -33.06 -9.29
CA ASP A 626 39.27 -32.24 -9.68
C ASP A 626 39.66 -30.83 -10.13
N GLU A 627 38.83 -30.20 -10.97
CA GLU A 627 39.05 -28.80 -11.40
C GLU A 627 39.02 -27.81 -10.23
N HIS A 628 38.37 -28.18 -9.12
CA HIS A 628 38.40 -27.43 -7.88
C HIS A 628 39.76 -27.48 -7.17
N VAL A 629 40.53 -28.57 -7.36
CA VAL A 629 41.82 -28.80 -6.72
C VAL A 629 42.97 -28.32 -7.61
N THR A 630 42.93 -28.62 -8.91
CA THR A 630 43.98 -28.29 -9.86
C THR A 630 43.38 -27.75 -11.15
N ALA A 631 43.59 -26.47 -11.46
CA ALA A 631 43.06 -25.89 -12.70
C ALA A 631 43.74 -26.50 -13.94
N LEU A 632 42.98 -27.18 -14.81
CA LEU A 632 43.54 -27.88 -15.97
C LEU A 632 44.31 -26.93 -16.89
N GLN A 633 43.72 -25.77 -17.15
CA GLN A 633 44.21 -24.81 -18.11
C GLN A 633 45.52 -24.19 -17.64
N GLU A 634 45.60 -23.82 -16.36
CA GLU A 634 46.83 -23.25 -15.79
C GLU A 634 47.98 -24.27 -15.83
N GLN A 635 47.69 -25.52 -15.49
CA GLN A 635 48.69 -26.60 -15.60
C GLN A 635 49.10 -26.84 -17.04
N LEU A 636 48.16 -26.90 -17.99
CA LEU A 636 48.48 -27.08 -19.40
C LEU A 636 49.40 -25.96 -19.90
N THR A 637 49.07 -24.71 -19.62
CA THR A 637 49.87 -23.56 -20.06
C THR A 637 51.25 -23.52 -19.41
N GLU A 638 51.35 -23.79 -18.09
CA GLU A 638 52.64 -23.88 -17.38
C GLU A 638 53.51 -25.00 -17.96
N GLN A 639 52.95 -26.21 -18.07
CA GLN A 639 53.67 -27.38 -18.55
C GLN A 639 54.04 -27.26 -20.03
N HIS A 640 53.19 -26.63 -20.86
CA HIS A 640 53.51 -26.32 -22.25
C HIS A 640 54.71 -25.38 -22.37
N ARG A 641 54.77 -24.32 -21.53
CA ARG A 641 55.93 -23.41 -21.50
C ARG A 641 57.21 -24.13 -21.10
N ARG A 642 57.15 -25.00 -20.09
CA ARG A 642 58.29 -25.82 -19.65
C ARG A 642 58.72 -26.80 -20.73
N ALA A 643 57.76 -27.38 -21.45
CA ALA A 643 57.99 -28.28 -22.58
C ALA A 643 58.74 -27.58 -23.73
N LEU A 644 58.33 -26.38 -24.13
CA LEU A 644 59.03 -25.61 -25.16
C LEU A 644 60.49 -25.31 -24.79
N ARG A 645 60.74 -24.87 -23.55
CA ARG A 645 62.12 -24.64 -23.05
C ARG A 645 62.98 -25.90 -23.10
N LEU A 646 62.40 -27.05 -22.82
CA LEU A 646 63.11 -28.34 -22.88
C LEU A 646 63.51 -28.70 -24.32
N LEU A 647 62.67 -28.36 -25.30
CA LEU A 647 62.93 -28.60 -26.73
C LEU A 647 63.96 -27.63 -27.31
N GLU A 648 64.06 -26.41 -26.77
CA GLU A 648 65.06 -25.41 -27.17
C GLU A 648 66.47 -25.69 -26.62
N ALA A 649 66.60 -26.47 -25.55
CA ALA A 649 67.89 -26.74 -24.90
C ALA A 649 68.75 -27.79 -25.68
N PRO A 650 70.01 -27.47 -26.05
CA PRO A 650 70.89 -28.40 -26.77
C PRO A 650 71.27 -29.63 -25.91
N PRO A 651 71.52 -30.81 -26.52
CA PRO A 651 71.82 -32.03 -25.78
C PRO A 651 73.14 -31.89 -24.99
N PRO A 652 73.25 -32.48 -23.79
CA PRO A 652 74.47 -32.41 -22.98
C PRO A 652 75.64 -33.12 -23.68
N ALA A 653 76.82 -32.49 -23.70
CA ALA A 653 78.06 -33.08 -24.20
C ALA A 653 78.58 -34.19 -23.26
N PRO A 654 79.22 -35.26 -23.78
CA PRO A 654 79.75 -36.33 -22.94
C PRO A 654 80.97 -35.86 -22.13
N PRO A 655 81.15 -36.34 -20.89
CA PRO A 655 82.24 -35.91 -20.01
C PRO A 655 83.61 -36.48 -20.45
N PRO A 656 84.72 -35.73 -20.28
CA PRO A 656 86.06 -36.24 -20.55
C PRO A 656 86.56 -37.14 -19.41
N SER A 657 87.26 -38.21 -19.78
CA SER A 657 87.95 -39.16 -18.90
C SER A 657 89.26 -38.57 -18.35
N ALA A 658 89.51 -38.72 -17.04
CA ALA A 658 90.80 -38.43 -16.39
C ALA A 658 91.16 -39.48 -15.31
N PRO A 659 92.47 -39.68 -15.00
CA PRO A 659 93.08 -40.90 -14.45
C PRO A 659 93.12 -40.96 -12.89
N PRO A 660 93.72 -42.01 -12.27
CA PRO A 660 93.41 -42.41 -10.89
C PRO A 660 94.31 -41.83 -9.77
N THR A 661 93.66 -41.70 -8.60
CA THR A 661 94.09 -41.83 -7.19
C THR A 661 95.28 -41.00 -6.66
N ASP A 662 94.99 -40.11 -5.68
CA ASP A 662 95.54 -40.20 -4.31
C ASP A 662 94.72 -39.37 -3.31
N GLU A 663 94.58 -39.91 -2.10
CA GLU A 663 93.85 -39.38 -0.95
C GLU A 663 94.38 -38.03 -0.45
N VAL A 664 93.50 -37.03 -0.32
CA VAL A 664 93.57 -36.01 0.75
C VAL A 664 92.15 -35.67 1.21
N VAL A 665 91.94 -35.75 2.53
CA VAL A 665 90.67 -35.53 3.23
C VAL A 665 90.48 -34.02 3.58
N LEU A 666 89.22 -33.56 3.43
CA LEU A 666 88.54 -32.30 3.89
C LEU A 666 88.68 -31.01 3.05
N PRO A 667 87.64 -30.12 2.99
CA PRO A 667 86.34 -30.14 3.69
C PRO A 667 85.09 -30.15 2.75
N GLU A 668 83.96 -30.66 3.25
CA GLU A 668 82.65 -30.62 2.56
C GLU A 668 82.12 -29.18 2.39
N PRO A 669 81.52 -28.81 1.23
CA PRO A 669 80.61 -27.68 1.16
C PRO A 669 79.23 -28.06 1.72
N THR A 670 78.84 -27.28 2.72
CA THR A 670 77.68 -27.39 3.59
C THR A 670 76.36 -27.60 2.83
N LYS A 671 75.70 -28.74 3.08
CA LYS A 671 74.26 -28.88 2.83
C LYS A 671 73.53 -27.88 3.72
N PHE A 672 72.77 -26.94 3.14
CA PHE A 672 71.80 -26.16 3.90
C PHE A 672 70.75 -27.12 4.50
N GLN A 673 70.92 -27.46 5.77
CA GLN A 673 69.94 -28.22 6.53
C GLN A 673 68.79 -27.28 6.95
N ILE A 674 67.63 -27.42 6.31
CA ILE A 674 66.39 -26.82 6.81
C ILE A 674 66.04 -27.53 8.11
N ARG A 675 66.17 -26.84 9.25
CA ARG A 675 65.72 -27.35 10.56
C ARG A 675 64.24 -27.05 10.71
N GLN A 676 63.41 -28.08 10.81
CA GLN A 676 61.96 -27.94 10.88
C GLN A 676 61.47 -28.29 12.29
N VAL A 677 60.78 -27.35 12.96
CA VAL A 677 60.11 -27.57 14.24
C VAL A 677 58.60 -27.68 13.97
N VAL A 678 58.01 -28.87 14.14
CA VAL A 678 56.57 -29.11 13.92
C VAL A 678 55.93 -29.71 15.18
N LYS A 679 54.93 -29.01 15.72
CA LYS A 679 54.04 -29.52 16.77
C LYS A 679 52.60 -29.44 16.26
N ARG A 680 51.79 -30.49 16.47
CA ARG A 680 50.40 -30.56 16.00
C ARG A 680 49.46 -30.88 17.17
N GLY A 681 48.31 -30.22 17.22
CA GLY A 681 47.27 -30.49 18.23
C GLY A 681 47.68 -30.13 19.66
N VAL A 682 48.60 -29.17 19.82
CA VAL A 682 49.12 -28.75 21.12
C VAL A 682 48.29 -27.60 21.69
N ALA A 683 48.07 -27.63 23.01
CA ALA A 683 47.52 -26.49 23.73
C ALA A 683 48.52 -25.33 23.80
N ALA A 684 48.10 -24.18 24.31
CA ALA A 684 48.89 -22.94 24.33
C ALA A 684 50.33 -23.10 24.88
N ALA A 685 50.53 -23.98 25.87
CA ALA A 685 51.86 -24.26 26.43
C ALA A 685 52.81 -24.88 25.39
N GLY A 686 52.35 -25.85 24.58
CA GLY A 686 53.18 -26.49 23.56
C GLY A 686 53.46 -25.59 22.34
N VAL A 687 52.59 -24.62 22.06
CA VAL A 687 52.86 -23.57 21.06
C VAL A 687 53.99 -22.66 21.56
N ARG A 688 53.97 -22.29 22.85
CA ARG A 688 55.00 -21.44 23.46
C ARG A 688 56.38 -22.11 23.42
N GLU A 689 56.45 -23.40 23.70
CA GLU A 689 57.70 -24.18 23.59
C GLU A 689 58.23 -24.20 22.14
N ALA A 690 57.37 -24.41 21.15
CA ALA A 690 57.78 -24.42 19.74
C ALA A 690 58.33 -23.07 19.29
N LEU A 691 57.72 -21.96 19.74
CA LEU A 691 58.21 -20.61 19.42
C LEU A 691 59.52 -20.29 20.14
N GLN A 692 59.70 -20.72 21.40
CA GLN A 692 60.97 -20.55 22.12
C GLN A 692 62.11 -21.34 21.46
N GLU A 693 61.82 -22.52 20.91
CA GLU A 693 62.81 -23.31 20.17
C GLU A 693 63.22 -22.62 18.86
N VAL A 694 62.26 -22.06 18.11
CA VAL A 694 62.55 -21.26 16.91
C VAL A 694 63.34 -20.00 17.27
N GLU A 695 62.98 -19.31 18.35
CA GLU A 695 63.69 -18.11 18.81
C GLU A 695 65.13 -18.41 19.21
N ARG A 696 65.38 -19.53 19.91
CA ARG A 696 66.75 -19.98 20.22
C ARG A 696 67.55 -20.26 18.94
N LEU A 697 66.95 -20.93 17.96
CA LEU A 697 67.60 -21.23 16.68
C LEU A 697 67.95 -19.96 15.88
N LEU A 698 67.10 -18.93 15.92
CA LEU A 698 67.37 -17.64 15.29
C LEU A 698 68.42 -16.81 16.05
N ALA A 699 68.53 -16.98 17.36
CA ALA A 699 69.57 -16.33 18.17
C ALA A 699 70.96 -16.96 17.96
N GLU A 700 71.02 -18.25 17.62
CA GLU A 700 72.26 -18.98 17.33
C GLU A 700 72.90 -18.55 16.00
N ASP A 701 72.11 -18.11 15.01
CA ASP A 701 72.60 -17.60 13.72
C ASP A 701 71.73 -16.42 13.20
N PRO A 702 72.23 -15.17 13.25
CA PRO A 702 71.50 -13.98 12.84
C PRO A 702 71.08 -13.93 11.36
N GLN A 703 71.64 -14.80 10.50
CA GLN A 703 71.29 -14.87 9.08
C GLN A 703 70.07 -15.77 8.82
N LEU A 704 69.66 -16.60 9.78
CA LEU A 704 68.47 -17.43 9.64
C LEU A 704 67.19 -16.59 9.65
N ARG A 705 66.18 -17.05 8.91
CA ARG A 705 64.83 -16.49 8.86
C ARG A 705 63.85 -17.64 9.05
N ALA A 706 62.79 -17.42 9.82
CA ALA A 706 61.77 -18.43 10.08
C ALA A 706 60.41 -17.97 9.54
N ASP A 707 59.77 -18.84 8.76
CA ASP A 707 58.37 -18.69 8.34
C ASP A 707 57.48 -19.45 9.32
N VAL A 708 56.50 -18.78 9.94
CA VAL A 708 55.62 -19.39 10.97
C VAL A 708 54.17 -19.38 10.49
N GLU A 709 53.59 -20.55 10.21
CA GLU A 709 52.16 -20.74 9.93
C GLU A 709 51.48 -21.45 11.10
N CYS A 710 50.54 -20.79 11.77
CA CYS A 710 49.77 -21.33 12.89
C CYS A 710 48.28 -21.45 12.53
N ARG A 711 47.69 -22.64 12.74
CA ARG A 711 46.24 -22.88 12.63
C ARG A 711 45.68 -23.26 13.99
N VAL A 712 44.67 -22.50 14.45
CA VAL A 712 43.93 -22.77 15.69
C VAL A 712 42.56 -23.34 15.31
N PHE A 713 42.25 -24.52 15.83
CA PHE A 713 41.00 -25.24 15.60
C PHE A 713 40.56 -25.88 16.93
N ARG A 714 39.26 -26.15 17.11
CA ARG A 714 38.80 -26.93 18.27
C ARG A 714 39.09 -28.40 18.02
N ALA A 715 39.55 -29.12 19.03
CA ALA A 715 39.99 -30.52 18.87
C ALA A 715 38.89 -31.44 18.31
N GLU A 716 37.62 -31.09 18.53
CA GLU A 716 36.44 -31.83 18.04
C GLU A 716 36.18 -31.66 16.53
N ASP A 717 36.73 -30.62 15.90
CA ASP A 717 36.52 -30.31 14.47
C ASP A 717 37.64 -30.85 13.56
N ARG A 718 38.55 -31.69 14.08
CA ARG A 718 39.73 -32.14 13.31
C ARG A 718 39.56 -33.46 12.55
N ASP A 719 38.48 -34.18 12.81
CA ASP A 719 38.11 -35.43 12.12
C ASP A 719 36.83 -35.29 11.26
N SER A 720 36.50 -34.05 10.83
CA SER A 720 35.42 -33.75 9.87
C SER A 720 35.96 -33.27 8.53
#